data_AF-A0A532UX76-F1
#
_entry.id   AF-A0A532UX76-F1
#
_cell.length_a   1.000
_cell.length_b   1.000
_cell.length_c   1.000
_cell.angle_alpha   90.00
_cell.angle_beta   90.00
_cell.angle_gamma   90.00
#
_symmetry.space_group_name_H-M   'P 1'
#
loop_
_entity.id
_entity.type
_entity.pdbx_description
1 polymer ?
#
loop_
_entity_poly.entity_id
_entity_poly.type
_entity_poly.pdbx_seq_one_letter_code
_entity_poly.pdbx_strand_id
1 'polypeptide(L)'
;MNNNRVLTTCICLSAIVSASAAQQPNAGQILKETGVKGGLVVHLGCGDGKLTAALRANSSYLVHGLDEDAKSIEKARDHISSKGLYGEVSVEQWSQKVLPYNDNVVNLLVAEDLGDVSMDEVMRVLCPNGVAYIKGKKTVKPRPSDIDEWTHFLHDADGNAVAKDKKVATPKHLQWEAEPKRTRDHDAQASISAMTSSNGRIFYILDEGPTSLVHHPAKWKLIARDAFNGKLLWKRGIGSWMTHLNLFRSGPANLPRLLVSVGDYVYVTLGFGEPISMLDAATGRTVRTYKGSENTEELIFYKNILLAVIGDPDIMNKEAPKIYGYWQLSVDRKPDIEKYIVAYQVSTGDILWKKTEENLAYLTPLSLTAHNDRVFFLDNENLHCVNSKTGDHLWDAPMPTKGLFLRNYAPTVVAHDDVVLCLTWNKLRSFSIADGDTLWEHKGAIGFAAPGDLFVIDGLAWTIPMTSSIWSGNRLDKDGKPTTGIPIPKENFIGNGGEEIWGIDIHTGRVERSFPRMELLPGGHHHRCYRNKATERYLICSRRGLEYIDLDGDNHINNWWVRGVCQYGVMPCNGLMYVPPHPCQCFGEIKFDGFHALGAARATREREINARLMKGPAYGKVMFAADNRTPSTSRQDLIWAPPVRNPDSDDWPTYRHDITRSGCASTDVPADLEKKWEANVGDKLSSVVVAQNKLFVSAVDKQTVYCLDAATGKRLWKFIAAGPVDSPPTVDGAMAIFGCRNGHVYALRVSDGELVWRFRAAPVDRRTVVRERLESVWPVHGSVLVVNGTVYFAAGHTSYLDGGIRLYGLDAGTGDVKYSTTISSDGASREGAMPDVLISDGQSIVMRFRSYDLSLKETKRPKPAMILANTGLLEDCWGHRWNWELGGGDTFGKLLAFDARVAYGVQTYYTFLKYDKSMQPGTHSGHLHQKYSRYVPGQFPAGTRLFARPNNSRRDSAPQRKQKRTLKANSHKWNRKTSLQFRAMVLAGSVLFGAGWKDSEKIFQENPDRSNDSVLRVISANDGEMLREYPLKAEPVFDGMAAAYGRLYLAMKNGKILCLTGK
;
A
#
# COMPACT_ATOMS: atom_id res chain seq x y z
N MET A 1 57.08 62.40 -32.69
CA MET A 1 55.90 63.07 -32.10
C MET A 1 54.83 62.02 -31.85
N ASN A 2 54.58 61.43 -30.69
CA ASN A 2 55.30 61.07 -29.45
C ASN A 2 54.28 60.12 -28.77
N ASN A 3 54.53 59.00 -28.08
CA ASN A 3 55.67 58.18 -27.63
C ASN A 3 54.96 56.94 -27.00
N ASN A 4 55.41 55.69 -26.99
CA ASN A 4 56.70 55.07 -27.27
C ASN A 4 56.45 53.70 -27.94
N ARG A 5 57.30 53.43 -28.94
CA ARG A 5 57.49 52.15 -29.63
C ARG A 5 58.10 51.11 -28.68
N VAL A 6 57.80 49.82 -28.90
CA VAL A 6 58.85 48.84 -29.24
C VAL A 6 58.26 47.81 -30.22
N LEU A 7 59.02 47.61 -31.30
CA LEU A 7 58.80 46.68 -32.41
C LEU A 7 59.05 45.22 -32.01
N THR A 8 58.27 44.35 -32.67
CA THR A 8 58.46 42.94 -33.04
C THR A 8 59.89 42.68 -33.60
N THR A 9 60.59 41.56 -33.37
CA THR A 9 60.37 40.26 -34.05
C THR A 9 61.29 39.12 -33.53
N CYS A 10 60.67 37.94 -33.34
CA CYS A 10 61.05 36.50 -33.36
C CYS A 10 62.37 35.93 -32.80
N ILE A 11 62.25 34.90 -31.94
CA ILE A 11 62.86 33.54 -32.09
C ILE A 11 61.87 32.46 -31.54
N CYS A 12 61.75 31.32 -32.23
CA CYS A 12 60.89 30.17 -31.95
C CYS A 12 61.33 29.29 -30.77
N LEU A 13 60.37 28.62 -30.09
CA LEU A 13 60.59 27.31 -29.43
C LEU A 13 59.26 26.55 -29.22
N SER A 14 59.17 25.40 -29.90
CA SER A 14 58.41 24.17 -29.60
C SER A 14 57.13 24.26 -28.73
N ALA A 15 55.97 24.12 -29.36
CA ALA A 15 54.71 23.84 -28.68
C ALA A 15 54.60 22.34 -28.35
N ILE A 16 54.66 22.01 -27.06
CA ILE A 16 54.19 20.74 -26.53
C ILE A 16 52.65 20.82 -26.50
N VAL A 17 51.99 19.97 -27.30
CA VAL A 17 50.55 19.78 -27.21
C VAL A 17 50.28 18.97 -25.95
N SER A 18 49.90 19.66 -24.87
CA SER A 18 49.30 19.04 -23.71
C SER A 18 47.87 18.61 -24.08
N ALA A 19 47.69 17.31 -24.28
CA ALA A 19 46.37 16.69 -24.35
C ALA A 19 45.60 17.04 -23.06
N SER A 20 44.53 17.81 -23.19
CA SER A 20 43.62 18.05 -22.06
C SER A 20 42.98 16.72 -21.70
N ALA A 21 43.30 16.18 -20.53
CA ALA A 21 42.55 15.07 -19.95
C ALA A 21 41.07 15.49 -19.87
N ALA A 22 40.20 14.84 -20.64
CA ALA A 22 38.77 15.06 -20.58
C ALA A 22 38.30 14.78 -19.15
N GLN A 23 37.85 15.84 -18.46
CA GLN A 23 37.34 15.75 -17.10
C GLN A 23 36.08 14.89 -17.11
N GLN A 24 36.00 13.87 -16.26
CA GLN A 24 34.82 13.01 -16.21
C GLN A 24 33.55 13.85 -15.96
N PRO A 25 32.45 13.57 -16.69
CA PRO A 25 31.22 14.35 -16.56
C PRO A 25 30.68 14.26 -15.13
N ASN A 26 30.35 15.40 -14.54
CA ASN A 26 29.74 15.41 -13.21
C ASN A 26 28.28 14.94 -13.26
N ALA A 27 27.72 14.55 -12.11
CA ALA A 27 26.35 14.01 -12.03
C ALA A 27 25.28 14.92 -12.68
N GLY A 28 25.42 16.24 -12.55
CA GLY A 28 24.48 17.21 -13.14
C GLY A 28 24.48 17.18 -14.68
N GLN A 29 25.66 17.00 -15.28
CA GLN A 29 25.79 16.82 -16.72
C GLN A 29 25.15 15.52 -17.18
N ILE A 30 25.42 14.40 -16.50
CA ILE A 30 24.83 13.09 -16.82
C ILE A 30 23.30 13.16 -16.78
N LEU A 31 22.72 13.71 -15.72
CA LEU A 31 21.26 13.84 -15.58
C LEU A 31 20.66 14.75 -16.68
N LYS A 32 21.35 15.83 -17.04
CA LYS A 32 20.91 16.73 -18.13
C LYS A 32 20.93 16.06 -19.49
N GLU A 33 22.01 15.35 -19.84
CA GLU A 33 22.16 14.68 -21.14
C GLU A 33 21.23 13.47 -21.27
N THR A 34 21.03 12.73 -20.17
CA THR A 34 20.13 11.58 -20.16
C THR A 34 18.66 12.02 -20.17
N GLY A 35 18.31 13.14 -19.53
CA GLY A 35 16.95 13.64 -19.40
C GLY A 35 16.12 12.89 -18.35
N VAL A 36 16.75 12.02 -17.57
CA VAL A 36 16.09 11.26 -16.49
C VAL A 36 15.80 12.24 -15.33
N LYS A 37 14.54 12.27 -14.87
CA LYS A 37 14.03 13.24 -13.88
C LYS A 37 13.59 12.61 -12.55
N GLY A 38 14.05 11.41 -12.24
CA GLY A 38 13.73 10.67 -11.01
C GLY A 38 13.72 9.16 -11.24
N GLY A 39 13.35 8.42 -10.21
CA GLY A 39 13.29 6.96 -10.22
C GLY A 39 14.57 6.30 -9.70
N LEU A 40 14.80 5.03 -10.09
CA LEU A 40 15.96 4.25 -9.65
C LEU A 40 17.17 4.48 -10.56
N VAL A 41 18.29 4.89 -9.97
CA VAL A 41 19.60 5.04 -10.63
C VAL A 41 20.55 3.96 -10.13
N VAL A 42 21.24 3.32 -11.05
CA VAL A 42 22.27 2.31 -10.77
C VAL A 42 23.62 2.83 -11.27
N HIS A 43 24.64 2.76 -10.43
CA HIS A 43 26.01 3.14 -10.77
C HIS A 43 26.93 1.91 -10.63
N LEU A 44 27.43 1.38 -11.75
CA LEU A 44 28.39 0.27 -11.75
C LEU A 44 29.83 0.79 -11.70
N GLY A 45 30.67 0.17 -10.87
CA GLY A 45 32.05 0.62 -10.63
C GLY A 45 32.08 1.89 -9.77
N CYS A 46 31.35 1.86 -8.66
CA CYS A 46 31.01 3.06 -7.91
C CYS A 46 32.19 3.72 -7.16
N GLY A 47 33.32 3.03 -7.01
CA GLY A 47 34.58 3.56 -6.46
C GLY A 47 34.41 4.13 -5.06
N ASP A 48 34.80 5.40 -4.86
CA ASP A 48 34.69 6.09 -3.56
C ASP A 48 33.29 6.63 -3.24
N GLY A 49 32.30 6.38 -4.12
CA GLY A 49 30.91 6.75 -3.91
C GLY A 49 30.58 8.24 -4.10
N LYS A 50 31.52 9.11 -4.47
CA LYS A 50 31.23 10.55 -4.68
C LYS A 50 30.22 10.79 -5.81
N LEU A 51 30.44 10.17 -6.97
CA LEU A 51 29.52 10.27 -8.09
C LEU A 51 28.17 9.63 -7.74
N THR A 52 28.18 8.46 -7.10
CA THR A 52 26.97 7.76 -6.61
C THR A 52 26.13 8.65 -5.71
N ALA A 53 26.75 9.34 -4.76
CA ALA A 53 26.05 10.28 -3.88
C ALA A 53 25.49 11.48 -4.65
N ALA A 54 26.26 12.04 -5.59
CA ALA A 54 25.87 13.20 -6.39
C ALA A 54 24.74 12.91 -7.40
N LEU A 55 24.60 11.66 -7.86
CA LEU A 55 23.49 11.22 -8.72
C LEU A 55 22.13 11.33 -8.02
N ARG A 56 22.09 11.35 -6.68
CA ARG A 56 20.88 11.71 -5.92
C ARG A 56 20.71 13.23 -5.90
N ALA A 57 20.31 13.79 -7.03
CA ALA A 57 20.13 15.25 -7.17
C ALA A 57 19.01 15.81 -6.27
N ASN A 58 17.98 15.02 -5.97
CA ASN A 58 16.90 15.37 -5.04
C ASN A 58 16.14 14.08 -4.60
N SER A 59 15.07 14.24 -3.83
CA SER A 59 14.29 13.13 -3.24
C SER A 59 13.54 12.25 -4.25
N SER A 60 13.40 12.67 -5.51
CA SER A 60 12.79 11.84 -6.57
C SER A 60 13.69 10.69 -7.04
N TYR A 61 14.98 10.72 -6.68
CA TYR A 61 15.96 9.70 -7.03
C TYR A 61 16.21 8.73 -5.87
N LEU A 62 16.29 7.45 -6.20
CA LEU A 62 16.86 6.39 -5.36
C LEU A 62 18.12 5.88 -6.07
N VAL A 63 19.26 5.80 -5.39
CA VAL A 63 20.53 5.45 -6.03
C VAL A 63 21.17 4.22 -5.40
N HIS A 64 21.61 3.28 -6.23
CA HIS A 64 22.37 2.11 -5.80
C HIS A 64 23.69 2.01 -6.57
N GLY A 65 24.81 2.02 -5.85
CA GLY A 65 26.13 1.75 -6.42
C GLY A 65 26.53 0.29 -6.23
N LEU A 66 27.09 -0.32 -7.27
CA LEU A 66 27.65 -1.66 -7.24
C LEU A 66 29.14 -1.58 -7.55
N ASP A 67 29.95 -2.34 -6.81
CA ASP A 67 31.40 -2.45 -7.05
C ASP A 67 31.90 -3.84 -6.67
N GLU A 68 32.92 -4.33 -7.35
CA GLU A 68 33.51 -5.65 -7.06
C GLU A 68 34.46 -5.58 -5.85
N ASP A 69 35.11 -4.43 -5.65
CA ASP A 69 36.13 -4.23 -4.63
C ASP A 69 35.53 -3.84 -3.28
N ALA A 70 35.74 -4.71 -2.29
CA ALA A 70 35.29 -4.50 -0.92
C ALA A 70 35.85 -3.20 -0.29
N LYS A 71 37.07 -2.79 -0.66
CA LYS A 71 37.69 -1.55 -0.12
C LYS A 71 37.03 -0.30 -0.70
N SER A 72 36.69 -0.31 -1.98
CA SER A 72 35.91 0.75 -2.63
C SER A 72 34.53 0.88 -1.97
N ILE A 73 33.84 -0.24 -1.73
CA ILE A 73 32.56 -0.23 -1.00
C ILE A 73 32.68 0.38 0.39
N GLU A 74 33.71 0.04 1.17
CA GLU A 74 33.92 0.64 2.49
C GLU A 74 34.07 2.17 2.42
N LYS A 75 34.92 2.67 1.52
CA LYS A 75 35.10 4.11 1.28
C LYS A 75 33.79 4.80 0.83
N ALA A 76 33.04 4.16 -0.06
CA ALA A 76 31.76 4.67 -0.53
C ALA A 76 30.73 4.75 0.60
N ARG A 77 30.66 3.72 1.47
CA ARG A 77 29.78 3.73 2.64
C ARG A 77 30.11 4.86 3.59
N ASP A 78 31.40 5.10 3.86
CA ASP A 78 31.84 6.21 4.70
C ASP A 78 31.47 7.56 4.11
N HIS A 79 31.74 7.76 2.81
CA HIS A 79 31.38 8.99 2.12
C HIS A 79 29.88 9.27 2.17
N ILE A 80 29.04 8.31 1.77
CA ILE A 80 27.58 8.44 1.75
C ILE A 80 27.03 8.66 3.17
N SER A 81 27.56 7.93 4.15
CA SER A 81 27.16 8.09 5.55
C SER A 81 27.52 9.46 6.11
N SER A 82 28.69 10.01 5.75
CA SER A 82 29.12 11.35 6.17
C SER A 82 28.19 12.47 5.66
N LYS A 83 27.46 12.21 4.57
CA LYS A 83 26.45 13.10 3.99
C LYS A 83 25.04 12.87 4.54
N GLY A 84 24.85 11.84 5.38
CA GLY A 84 23.53 11.46 5.91
C GLY A 84 22.58 10.88 4.86
N LEU A 85 23.10 10.40 3.72
CA LEU A 85 22.30 9.95 2.57
C LEU A 85 22.00 8.45 2.55
N TYR A 86 22.57 7.68 3.48
CA TYR A 86 22.51 6.22 3.43
C TYR A 86 21.07 5.71 3.48
N GLY A 87 20.73 4.78 2.58
CA GLY A 87 19.39 4.23 2.41
C GLY A 87 18.61 4.84 1.25
N GLU A 88 18.81 6.14 0.99
CA GLU A 88 18.40 6.78 -0.28
C GLU A 88 19.49 6.69 -1.34
N VAL A 89 20.75 6.64 -0.88
CA VAL A 89 21.90 6.17 -1.63
C VAL A 89 22.45 4.97 -0.87
N SER A 90 22.67 3.87 -1.56
CA SER A 90 23.25 2.65 -0.97
C SER A 90 24.32 2.08 -1.87
N VAL A 91 25.25 1.34 -1.28
CA VAL A 91 26.31 0.65 -2.03
C VAL A 91 26.49 -0.78 -1.52
N GLU A 92 26.74 -1.69 -2.45
CA GLU A 92 26.96 -3.09 -2.15
C GLU A 92 28.04 -3.69 -3.02
N GLN A 93 28.80 -4.61 -2.41
CA GLN A 93 29.75 -5.42 -3.14
C GLN A 93 29.00 -6.41 -4.05
N TRP A 94 29.32 -6.41 -5.33
CA TRP A 94 28.68 -7.26 -6.32
C TRP A 94 29.64 -7.53 -7.48
N SER A 95 29.70 -8.78 -7.94
CA SER A 95 30.66 -9.26 -8.95
C SER A 95 30.08 -10.34 -9.88
N GLN A 96 28.76 -10.28 -10.13
CA GLN A 96 28.08 -11.28 -10.96
C GLN A 96 27.87 -10.77 -12.39
N LYS A 97 27.44 -11.65 -13.31
CA LYS A 97 27.07 -11.23 -14.69
C LYS A 97 25.63 -10.72 -14.81
N VAL A 98 24.80 -11.10 -13.85
CA VAL A 98 23.36 -10.80 -13.80
C VAL A 98 23.12 -9.78 -12.71
N LEU A 99 22.57 -8.64 -13.09
CA LEU A 99 22.27 -7.54 -12.20
C LEU A 99 21.12 -7.94 -11.25
N PRO A 100 21.17 -7.57 -9.96
CA PRO A 100 20.29 -8.13 -8.94
C PRO A 100 18.91 -7.46 -8.90
N TYR A 101 18.38 -7.01 -10.05
CA TYR A 101 17.16 -6.23 -10.13
C TYR A 101 16.06 -6.97 -10.88
N ASN A 102 14.83 -6.69 -10.50
CA ASN A 102 13.64 -6.95 -11.30
C ASN A 102 13.79 -6.38 -12.73
N ASP A 103 13.13 -7.04 -13.69
CA ASP A 103 12.98 -6.48 -15.03
C ASP A 103 12.30 -5.11 -14.96
N ASN A 104 12.73 -4.21 -15.82
CA ASN A 104 12.12 -2.89 -16.03
C ASN A 104 12.13 -1.92 -14.84
N VAL A 105 12.97 -2.07 -13.81
CA VAL A 105 12.94 -1.17 -12.63
C VAL A 105 13.93 -0.01 -12.67
N VAL A 106 14.95 -0.02 -13.53
CA VAL A 106 16.03 0.99 -13.54
C VAL A 106 15.74 2.10 -14.53
N ASN A 107 15.69 3.35 -14.09
CA ASN A 107 15.51 4.50 -14.99
C ASN A 107 16.82 4.97 -15.62
N LEU A 108 17.93 4.87 -14.88
CA LEU A 108 19.25 5.26 -15.34
C LEU A 108 20.31 4.27 -14.85
N LEU A 109 21.07 3.70 -15.77
CA LEU A 109 22.30 2.95 -15.47
C LEU A 109 23.50 3.77 -15.92
N VAL A 110 24.43 4.03 -15.01
CA VAL A 110 25.69 4.75 -15.26
C VAL A 110 26.86 3.79 -15.07
N ALA A 111 27.79 3.77 -16.02
CA ALA A 111 29.01 2.97 -15.90
C ALA A 111 30.14 3.55 -16.76
N GLU A 112 31.38 3.53 -16.24
CA GLU A 112 32.56 3.70 -17.09
C GLU A 112 32.96 2.37 -17.75
N ASP A 113 32.72 1.25 -17.09
CA ASP A 113 32.88 -0.09 -17.65
C ASP A 113 31.77 -1.00 -17.15
N LEU A 114 31.26 -1.86 -18.02
CA LEU A 114 30.26 -2.87 -17.65
C LEU A 114 30.90 -4.15 -17.09
N GLY A 115 32.21 -4.32 -17.25
CA GLY A 115 32.87 -5.58 -16.92
C GLY A 115 32.23 -6.74 -17.68
N ASP A 116 31.78 -7.76 -16.94
CA ASP A 116 31.13 -8.94 -17.50
C ASP A 116 29.61 -8.78 -17.78
N VAL A 117 29.03 -7.61 -17.52
CA VAL A 117 27.60 -7.36 -17.77
C VAL A 117 27.34 -7.11 -19.25
N SER A 118 26.49 -7.94 -19.86
CA SER A 118 26.07 -7.75 -21.24
C SER A 118 25.10 -6.56 -21.41
N MET A 119 25.06 -5.97 -22.61
CA MET A 119 24.05 -4.95 -22.92
C MET A 119 22.62 -5.50 -22.89
N ASP A 120 22.39 -6.78 -23.17
CA ASP A 120 21.07 -7.41 -23.04
C ASP A 120 20.59 -7.41 -21.59
N GLU A 121 21.52 -7.62 -20.65
CA GLU A 121 21.24 -7.56 -19.22
C GLU A 121 20.96 -6.12 -18.76
N VAL A 122 21.71 -5.14 -19.29
CA VAL A 122 21.40 -3.71 -19.09
C VAL A 122 19.99 -3.39 -19.59
N MET A 123 19.66 -3.83 -20.81
CA MET A 123 18.33 -3.62 -21.39
C MET A 123 17.22 -4.35 -20.61
N ARG A 124 17.49 -5.49 -19.98
CA ARG A 124 16.51 -6.20 -19.14
C ARG A 124 16.09 -5.34 -17.94
N VAL A 125 17.07 -4.79 -17.21
CA VAL A 125 16.78 -4.04 -15.98
C VAL A 125 16.25 -2.64 -16.23
N LEU A 126 16.60 -2.02 -17.35
CA LEU A 126 16.09 -0.69 -17.69
C LEU A 126 14.56 -0.72 -17.86
N CYS A 127 13.86 0.25 -17.28
CA CYS A 127 12.44 0.47 -17.57
C CYS A 127 12.23 0.87 -19.04
N PRO A 128 11.04 0.68 -19.62
CA PRO A 128 10.69 1.32 -20.89
C PRO A 128 11.04 2.81 -20.88
N ASN A 129 11.76 3.27 -21.91
CA ASN A 129 12.35 4.61 -22.02
C ASN A 129 13.49 4.93 -21.02
N GLY A 130 13.93 3.95 -20.22
CA GLY A 130 15.10 4.04 -19.36
C GLY A 130 16.40 4.16 -20.14
N VAL A 131 17.42 4.70 -19.48
CA VAL A 131 18.66 5.12 -20.15
C VAL A 131 19.88 4.38 -19.57
N ALA A 132 20.72 3.84 -20.45
CA ALA A 132 22.10 3.50 -20.12
C ALA A 132 23.02 4.65 -20.56
N TYR A 133 23.89 5.11 -19.67
CA TYR A 133 24.91 6.12 -19.92
C TYR A 133 26.27 5.51 -19.63
N ILE A 134 26.92 5.01 -20.69
CA ILE A 134 28.13 4.18 -20.58
C ILE A 134 29.26 4.86 -21.36
N LYS A 135 30.38 5.18 -20.69
CA LYS A 135 31.53 5.89 -21.31
C LYS A 135 31.09 7.17 -22.06
N GLY A 136 30.19 7.95 -21.45
CA GLY A 136 29.61 9.15 -22.08
C GLY A 136 28.55 8.90 -23.16
N LYS A 137 28.27 7.65 -23.54
CA LYS A 137 27.29 7.31 -24.58
C LYS A 137 25.92 6.98 -23.99
N LYS A 138 24.90 7.71 -24.44
CA LYS A 138 23.49 7.47 -24.13
C LYS A 138 22.90 6.37 -25.03
N THR A 139 22.25 5.39 -24.42
CA THR A 139 21.40 4.39 -25.09
C THR A 139 20.06 4.32 -24.37
N VAL A 140 18.95 4.34 -25.11
CA VAL A 140 17.59 4.33 -24.53
C VAL A 140 16.94 2.97 -24.81
N LYS A 141 16.31 2.37 -23.80
CA LYS A 141 15.48 1.18 -23.99
C LYS A 141 14.17 1.56 -24.69
N PRO A 142 13.82 0.97 -25.84
CA PRO A 142 12.55 1.26 -26.50
C PRO A 142 11.38 0.79 -25.63
N ARG A 143 10.28 1.55 -25.64
CA ARG A 143 9.01 1.09 -25.09
C ARG A 143 8.46 -0.05 -25.97
N PRO A 144 8.09 -1.21 -25.39
CA PRO A 144 7.44 -2.27 -26.15
C PRO A 144 6.15 -1.78 -26.80
N SER A 145 5.89 -2.20 -28.04
CA SER A 145 4.69 -1.80 -28.80
C SER A 145 3.41 -2.53 -28.34
N ASP A 146 3.55 -3.54 -27.49
CA ASP A 146 2.47 -4.40 -27.01
C ASP A 146 2.08 -4.12 -25.54
N ILE A 147 2.56 -3.00 -24.98
CA ILE A 147 2.10 -2.44 -23.70
C ILE A 147 1.44 -1.09 -23.91
N ASP A 148 0.43 -0.80 -23.10
CA ASP A 148 -0.44 0.37 -23.28
C ASP A 148 -0.34 1.37 -22.12
N GLU A 149 -0.90 2.56 -22.31
CA GLU A 149 -1.10 3.57 -21.27
C GLU A 149 -2.56 3.62 -20.82
N TRP A 150 -2.88 4.45 -19.82
CA TRP A 150 -4.24 4.56 -19.27
C TRP A 150 -4.51 6.03 -18.93
N THR A 151 -4.79 6.82 -19.96
CA THR A 151 -4.79 8.28 -19.93
C THR A 151 -5.97 8.89 -19.16
N HIS A 152 -7.09 8.16 -19.10
CA HIS A 152 -8.36 8.57 -18.49
C HIS A 152 -8.88 7.53 -17.48
N PHE A 153 -9.92 7.84 -16.72
CA PHE A 153 -10.55 6.85 -15.81
C PHE A 153 -10.98 5.55 -16.53
N LEU A 154 -11.51 5.67 -17.74
CA LEU A 154 -11.97 4.57 -18.58
C LEU A 154 -11.03 4.38 -19.78
N HIS A 155 -9.73 4.24 -19.48
CA HIS A 155 -8.64 4.05 -20.44
C HIS A 155 -8.34 5.27 -21.31
N ASP A 156 -9.22 5.63 -22.24
CA ASP A 156 -9.07 6.83 -23.08
C ASP A 156 -10.37 7.68 -23.18
N ALA A 157 -10.48 8.52 -24.20
CA ALA A 157 -11.60 9.43 -24.40
C ALA A 157 -12.88 8.75 -24.93
N ASP A 158 -12.77 7.52 -25.41
CA ASP A 158 -13.84 6.76 -26.07
C ASP A 158 -14.85 6.14 -25.07
N GLY A 159 -14.49 6.09 -23.78
CA GLY A 159 -15.32 5.54 -22.70
C GLY A 159 -15.23 4.02 -22.52
N ASN A 160 -14.45 3.34 -23.35
CA ASN A 160 -14.21 1.91 -23.34
C ASN A 160 -13.13 1.55 -22.31
N ALA A 161 -13.51 0.91 -21.21
CA ALA A 161 -12.57 0.58 -20.13
C ALA A 161 -11.67 -0.65 -20.42
N VAL A 162 -11.05 -0.66 -21.60
CA VAL A 162 -10.26 -1.76 -22.18
C VAL A 162 -8.86 -1.24 -22.52
N ALA A 163 -7.82 -1.78 -21.90
CA ALA A 163 -6.45 -1.52 -22.34
C ALA A 163 -6.10 -2.36 -23.58
N LYS A 164 -5.35 -1.77 -24.52
CA LYS A 164 -4.73 -2.44 -25.66
C LYS A 164 -3.44 -3.19 -25.26
N ASP A 165 -3.27 -3.43 -23.96
CA ASP A 165 -2.09 -4.02 -23.37
C ASP A 165 -2.16 -5.56 -23.46
N LYS A 166 -1.15 -6.16 -24.08
CA LYS A 166 -1.06 -7.62 -24.30
C LYS A 166 -0.17 -8.32 -23.27
N LYS A 167 0.45 -7.58 -22.36
CA LYS A 167 1.34 -8.12 -21.32
C LYS A 167 0.69 -8.19 -19.95
N VAL A 168 -0.35 -7.39 -19.70
CA VAL A 168 -1.16 -7.54 -18.49
C VAL A 168 -1.82 -8.92 -18.47
N ALA A 169 -1.53 -9.69 -17.43
CA ALA A 169 -2.11 -10.99 -17.16
C ALA A 169 -2.24 -11.19 -15.66
N THR A 170 -2.67 -12.38 -15.25
CA THR A 170 -2.81 -12.70 -13.83
C THR A 170 -1.49 -12.47 -13.07
N PRO A 171 -1.51 -11.71 -11.96
CA PRO A 171 -0.34 -11.39 -11.15
C PRO A 171 0.41 -12.63 -10.68
N LYS A 172 1.72 -12.75 -10.92
CA LYS A 172 2.58 -13.80 -10.32
C LYS A 172 3.87 -13.24 -9.72
N HIS A 173 4.11 -11.94 -9.91
CA HIS A 173 5.34 -11.27 -9.52
C HIS A 173 5.05 -9.88 -8.94
N LEU A 174 5.72 -9.52 -7.84
CA LEU A 174 5.70 -8.17 -7.28
C LEU A 174 6.65 -7.24 -8.05
N GLN A 175 6.08 -6.31 -8.83
CA GLN A 175 6.89 -5.29 -9.50
C GLN A 175 7.37 -4.24 -8.50
N TRP A 176 6.47 -3.64 -7.70
CA TRP A 176 6.82 -2.72 -6.60
C TRP A 176 5.68 -2.57 -5.60
N GLU A 177 5.99 -2.11 -4.39
CA GLU A 177 5.02 -1.76 -3.32
C GLU A 177 5.27 -0.32 -2.83
N ALA A 178 4.21 0.43 -2.52
CA ALA A 178 4.28 1.80 -2.00
C ALA A 178 3.29 2.06 -0.85
N GLU A 179 3.57 3.11 -0.08
CA GLU A 179 2.67 3.64 0.97
C GLU A 179 1.58 4.57 0.38
N PRO A 180 0.43 4.70 1.06
CA PRO A 180 0.07 4.03 2.32
C PRO A 180 -0.39 2.59 2.12
N LYS A 181 -0.11 1.72 3.10
CA LYS A 181 -0.58 0.33 3.06
C LYS A 181 -2.12 0.20 3.02
N ARG A 182 -2.84 1.13 3.65
CA ARG A 182 -4.31 1.15 3.73
C ARG A 182 -4.86 2.56 3.67
N THR A 183 -6.10 2.67 3.23
CA THR A 183 -6.87 3.91 3.24
C THR A 183 -7.76 4.02 4.49
N ARG A 184 -8.39 5.18 4.69
CA ARG A 184 -9.01 5.55 5.97
C ARG A 184 -10.20 4.69 6.36
N ASP A 185 -11.21 4.59 5.49
CA ASP A 185 -12.48 4.00 5.91
C ASP A 185 -13.25 3.30 4.80
N HIS A 186 -13.91 2.21 5.18
CA HIS A 186 -14.72 1.41 4.28
C HIS A 186 -16.13 1.98 4.12
N ASP A 187 -16.70 2.56 5.17
CA ASP A 187 -18.10 2.97 5.31
C ASP A 187 -18.36 4.40 4.82
N ALA A 188 -17.33 5.13 4.42
CA ALA A 188 -17.39 6.47 3.85
C ALA A 188 -16.89 6.55 2.38
N GLN A 189 -16.65 7.75 1.87
CA GLN A 189 -16.11 7.99 0.52
C GLN A 189 -14.72 7.35 0.35
N ALA A 190 -14.37 6.90 -0.86
CA ALA A 190 -13.04 6.35 -1.12
C ALA A 190 -11.98 7.42 -0.89
N SER A 191 -10.89 7.05 -0.22
CA SER A 191 -9.72 7.92 -0.13
C SER A 191 -9.01 8.08 -1.46
N ILE A 192 -9.30 7.25 -2.48
CA ILE A 192 -8.75 7.39 -3.83
C ILE A 192 -9.89 7.74 -4.77
N SER A 193 -9.76 8.87 -5.47
CA SER A 193 -10.80 9.34 -6.40
C SER A 193 -10.48 9.04 -7.85
N ALA A 194 -9.20 9.10 -8.26
CA ALA A 194 -8.80 8.93 -9.66
C ALA A 194 -7.36 8.39 -9.75
N MET A 195 -7.06 7.69 -10.85
CA MET A 195 -5.70 7.29 -11.23
C MET A 195 -5.59 7.14 -12.75
N THR A 196 -4.47 7.60 -13.31
CA THR A 196 -4.12 7.53 -14.75
C THR A 196 -2.62 7.26 -14.92
N SER A 197 -2.19 6.90 -16.13
CA SER A 197 -0.79 6.65 -16.49
C SER A 197 -0.45 7.21 -17.86
N SER A 198 0.71 7.87 -17.95
CA SER A 198 1.30 8.35 -19.21
C SER A 198 2.80 8.53 -19.08
N ASN A 199 3.51 8.31 -20.17
CA ASN A 199 4.97 8.43 -20.34
C ASN A 199 5.77 7.83 -19.17
N GLY A 200 5.45 6.58 -18.80
CA GLY A 200 6.16 5.84 -17.75
C GLY A 200 5.90 6.34 -16.32
N ARG A 201 4.84 7.12 -16.09
CA ARG A 201 4.42 7.60 -14.76
C ARG A 201 2.98 7.22 -14.47
N ILE A 202 2.66 7.16 -13.18
CA ILE A 202 1.28 7.08 -12.70
C ILE A 202 0.94 8.32 -11.89
N PHE A 203 -0.30 8.79 -12.02
CA PHE A 203 -0.85 9.94 -11.33
C PHE A 203 -2.12 9.53 -10.61
N TYR A 204 -2.29 9.93 -9.36
CA TYR A 204 -3.49 9.58 -8.61
C TYR A 204 -3.79 10.59 -7.51
N ILE A 205 -5.08 10.69 -7.15
CA ILE A 205 -5.54 11.55 -6.07
C ILE A 205 -5.86 10.70 -4.84
N LEU A 206 -5.26 11.03 -3.70
CA LEU A 206 -5.36 10.27 -2.45
C LEU A 206 -5.58 11.19 -1.24
N ASP A 207 -6.49 10.81 -0.34
CA ASP A 207 -6.60 11.34 1.02
C ASP A 207 -5.58 10.65 1.95
N GLU A 208 -4.56 11.41 2.38
CA GLU A 208 -3.54 10.97 3.34
C GLU A 208 -3.89 11.34 4.81
N GLY A 209 -5.16 11.65 5.09
CA GLY A 209 -5.66 11.83 6.46
C GLY A 209 -5.47 10.56 7.31
N PRO A 210 -5.42 10.69 8.65
CA PRO A 210 -5.14 9.57 9.54
C PRO A 210 -6.22 8.47 9.44
N THR A 211 -5.80 7.20 9.43
CA THR A 211 -6.71 6.04 9.36
C THR A 211 -7.32 5.66 10.72
N SER A 212 -6.86 6.27 11.82
CA SER A 212 -7.32 5.93 13.17
C SER A 212 -8.77 6.35 13.42
N LEU A 213 -9.18 7.47 12.83
CA LEU A 213 -10.50 8.06 12.99
C LEU A 213 -10.90 8.77 11.70
N VAL A 214 -12.03 8.33 11.13
CA VAL A 214 -12.52 8.85 9.85
C VAL A 214 -12.93 10.32 9.90
N HIS A 215 -13.31 10.87 11.07
CA HIS A 215 -13.82 12.23 11.20
C HIS A 215 -12.76 13.35 11.18
N HIS A 216 -11.47 13.01 11.26
CA HIS A 216 -10.42 14.03 11.12
C HIS A 216 -10.41 14.64 9.72
N PRO A 217 -9.99 15.92 9.57
CA PRO A 217 -9.87 16.55 8.25
C PRO A 217 -9.10 15.69 7.25
N ALA A 218 -9.62 15.59 6.02
CA ALA A 218 -8.93 14.95 4.90
C ALA A 218 -7.68 15.77 4.51
N LYS A 219 -6.67 15.06 4.00
CA LYS A 219 -5.44 15.66 3.47
C LYS A 219 -5.24 15.18 2.04
N TRP A 220 -6.03 15.75 1.13
CA TRP A 220 -6.02 15.38 -0.28
C TRP A 220 -4.73 15.78 -0.99
N LYS A 221 -4.18 14.86 -1.79
CA LYS A 221 -2.95 15.04 -2.55
C LYS A 221 -3.13 14.52 -3.98
N LEU A 222 -2.58 15.25 -4.95
CA LEU A 222 -2.22 14.69 -6.26
C LEU A 222 -0.79 14.16 -6.18
N ILE A 223 -0.58 12.92 -6.58
CA ILE A 223 0.69 12.21 -6.39
C ILE A 223 1.16 11.63 -7.73
N ALA A 224 2.45 11.79 -8.02
CA ALA A 224 3.11 11.15 -9.14
C ALA A 224 4.17 10.14 -8.68
N ARG A 225 4.16 8.97 -9.31
CA ARG A 225 5.18 7.93 -9.13
C ARG A 225 5.69 7.44 -10.47
N ASP A 226 6.92 6.93 -10.46
CA ASP A 226 7.40 6.10 -11.57
C ASP A 226 6.51 4.85 -11.72
N ALA A 227 6.12 4.54 -12.95
CA ALA A 227 5.17 3.46 -13.23
C ALA A 227 5.78 2.07 -13.03
N PHE A 228 7.10 1.90 -13.14
CA PHE A 228 7.77 0.60 -13.18
C PHE A 228 8.57 0.26 -11.91
N ASN A 229 8.88 1.23 -11.07
CA ASN A 229 9.47 1.00 -9.74
C ASN A 229 8.73 1.72 -8.59
N GLY A 230 7.67 2.50 -8.86
CA GLY A 230 6.84 3.09 -7.81
C GLY A 230 7.51 4.19 -7.00
N LYS A 231 8.72 4.63 -7.37
CA LYS A 231 9.43 5.72 -6.68
C LYS A 231 8.59 7.00 -6.73
N LEU A 232 8.42 7.63 -5.57
CA LEU A 232 7.74 8.91 -5.47
C LEU A 232 8.54 9.99 -6.20
N LEU A 233 7.89 10.65 -7.17
CA LEU A 233 8.50 11.74 -7.94
C LEU A 233 8.16 13.09 -7.30
N TRP A 234 6.88 13.31 -7.05
CA TRP A 234 6.39 14.51 -6.37
C TRP A 234 4.99 14.27 -5.77
N LYS A 235 4.64 15.09 -4.78
CA LYS A 235 3.28 15.19 -4.22
C LYS A 235 2.87 16.64 -4.18
N ARG A 236 1.64 16.93 -4.56
CA ARG A 236 1.05 18.27 -4.51
C ARG A 236 -0.19 18.25 -3.62
N GLY A 237 -0.29 19.18 -2.69
CA GLY A 237 -1.53 19.43 -1.97
C GLY A 237 -2.60 19.92 -2.94
N ILE A 238 -3.80 19.35 -2.84
CA ILE A 238 -5.00 19.93 -3.48
C ILE A 238 -5.88 20.54 -2.39
N GLY A 239 -6.70 21.52 -2.77
CA GLY A 239 -7.60 22.24 -1.87
C GLY A 239 -8.71 21.34 -1.33
N SER A 240 -9.84 21.97 -0.95
CA SER A 240 -11.04 21.20 -0.64
C SER A 240 -11.37 20.27 -1.79
N TRP A 241 -11.71 19.01 -1.49
CA TRP A 241 -12.20 18.05 -2.46
C TRP A 241 -13.66 17.70 -2.11
N MET A 242 -14.15 16.53 -2.51
CA MET A 242 -15.38 15.99 -1.93
C MET A 242 -15.20 15.68 -0.44
N THR A 243 -16.24 15.91 0.37
CA THR A 243 -16.19 15.50 1.78
C THR A 243 -15.99 13.98 1.92
N HIS A 244 -14.93 13.62 2.65
CA HIS A 244 -14.60 12.23 2.98
C HIS A 244 -15.64 11.60 3.92
N LEU A 245 -16.54 12.40 4.51
CA LEU A 245 -17.59 11.98 5.44
C LEU A 245 -18.93 11.66 4.78
N ASN A 246 -19.00 11.71 3.44
CA ASN A 246 -20.18 11.25 2.74
C ASN A 246 -20.53 9.81 3.14
N LEU A 247 -21.83 9.52 3.12
CA LEU A 247 -22.34 8.16 3.34
C LEU A 247 -21.68 7.20 2.35
N PHE A 248 -21.71 5.91 2.69
CA PHE A 248 -21.07 4.85 1.91
C PHE A 248 -21.32 5.02 0.40
N ARG A 249 -20.26 5.45 -0.31
CA ARG A 249 -20.19 5.62 -1.76
C ARG A 249 -21.31 6.51 -2.33
N SER A 250 -21.75 7.52 -1.59
CA SER A 250 -22.78 8.48 -2.03
C SER A 250 -22.21 9.77 -2.64
N GLY A 251 -20.90 9.86 -2.87
CA GLY A 251 -20.29 10.99 -3.58
C GLY A 251 -20.47 10.94 -5.11
N PRO A 252 -20.06 12.00 -5.83
CA PRO A 252 -20.24 12.12 -7.28
C PRO A 252 -19.61 10.95 -8.02
N ALA A 253 -20.34 10.37 -8.98
CA ALA A 253 -19.85 9.27 -9.83
C ALA A 253 -18.68 9.71 -10.72
N ASN A 254 -18.57 11.01 -11.00
CA ASN A 254 -17.64 11.60 -11.95
C ASN A 254 -16.36 12.18 -11.35
N LEU A 255 -16.13 12.06 -10.03
CA LEU A 255 -14.84 12.40 -9.43
C LEU A 255 -13.62 11.76 -10.13
N PRO A 256 -13.68 10.51 -10.64
CA PRO A 256 -12.57 9.95 -11.40
C PRO A 256 -12.27 10.66 -12.73
N ARG A 257 -13.23 11.42 -13.30
CA ARG A 257 -13.09 12.21 -14.53
C ARG A 257 -12.42 13.57 -14.31
N LEU A 258 -11.92 13.87 -13.11
CA LEU A 258 -11.19 15.12 -12.81
C LEU A 258 -9.67 14.99 -12.95
N LEU A 259 -9.18 13.88 -13.49
CA LEU A 259 -7.76 13.63 -13.71
C LEU A 259 -7.54 12.96 -15.07
N VAL A 260 -6.75 13.60 -15.92
CA VAL A 260 -6.28 13.05 -17.20
C VAL A 260 -4.77 13.24 -17.31
N SER A 261 -4.06 12.27 -17.86
CA SER A 261 -2.65 12.43 -18.23
C SER A 261 -2.45 12.04 -19.68
N VAL A 262 -1.65 12.82 -20.42
CA VAL A 262 -1.29 12.55 -21.82
C VAL A 262 0.13 13.04 -22.06
N GLY A 263 1.01 12.14 -22.47
CA GLY A 263 2.42 12.45 -22.74
C GLY A 263 3.12 13.05 -21.51
N ASP A 264 3.62 14.27 -21.65
CA ASP A 264 4.36 14.99 -20.59
C ASP A 264 3.50 15.91 -19.73
N TYR A 265 2.17 15.81 -19.82
CA TYR A 265 1.25 16.68 -19.10
C TYR A 265 0.16 15.94 -18.31
N VAL A 266 -0.26 16.57 -17.22
CA VAL A 266 -1.41 16.16 -16.40
C VAL A 266 -2.43 17.29 -16.35
N TYR A 267 -3.68 16.98 -16.62
CA TYR A 267 -4.83 17.90 -16.59
C TYR A 267 -5.71 17.54 -15.40
N VAL A 268 -5.94 18.51 -14.51
CA VAL A 268 -6.57 18.27 -13.20
C VAL A 268 -7.13 19.56 -12.61
N THR A 269 -8.18 19.47 -11.81
CA THR A 269 -8.58 20.57 -10.91
C THR A 269 -7.86 20.44 -9.58
N LEU A 270 -7.22 21.51 -9.10
CA LEU A 270 -6.41 21.49 -7.86
C LEU A 270 -7.23 21.75 -6.59
N GLY A 271 -8.50 21.40 -6.66
CA GLY A 271 -9.55 21.57 -5.67
C GLY A 271 -10.88 21.33 -6.36
N PHE A 272 -11.90 20.96 -5.61
CA PHE A 272 -13.24 20.77 -6.13
C PHE A 272 -13.86 22.14 -6.38
N GLY A 273 -14.20 22.43 -7.65
CA GLY A 273 -14.63 23.77 -8.10
C GLY A 273 -13.50 24.64 -8.66
N GLU A 274 -12.24 24.28 -8.46
CA GLU A 274 -11.10 25.03 -8.99
C GLU A 274 -10.96 24.87 -10.52
N PRO A 275 -10.36 25.83 -11.23
CA PRO A 275 -10.14 25.72 -12.67
C PRO A 275 -9.15 24.60 -13.02
N ILE A 276 -9.27 24.11 -14.24
CA ILE A 276 -8.37 23.09 -14.79
C ILE A 276 -6.96 23.66 -14.89
N SER A 277 -6.01 22.92 -14.31
CA SER A 277 -4.58 23.16 -14.40
C SER A 277 -3.91 22.09 -15.27
N MET A 278 -3.07 22.54 -16.21
CA MET A 278 -2.10 21.70 -16.92
C MET A 278 -0.77 21.73 -16.16
N LEU A 279 -0.30 20.57 -15.75
CA LEU A 279 0.95 20.39 -14.99
C LEU A 279 2.00 19.67 -15.83
N ASP A 280 3.27 20.03 -15.68
CA ASP A 280 4.38 19.21 -16.15
C ASP A 280 4.40 17.89 -15.37
N ALA A 281 4.27 16.78 -16.08
CA ALA A 281 4.11 15.44 -15.50
C ALA A 281 5.32 15.02 -14.64
N ALA A 282 6.53 15.50 -14.98
CA ALA A 282 7.75 15.12 -14.28
C ALA A 282 7.97 15.90 -12.97
N THR A 283 7.45 17.13 -12.86
CA THR A 283 7.75 18.03 -11.74
C THR A 283 6.52 18.49 -10.95
N GLY A 284 5.31 18.32 -11.49
CA GLY A 284 4.05 18.75 -10.89
C GLY A 284 3.83 20.27 -10.93
N ARG A 285 4.72 21.02 -11.59
CA ARG A 285 4.62 22.48 -11.75
C ARG A 285 3.49 22.82 -12.71
N THR A 286 2.67 23.80 -12.34
CA THR A 286 1.65 24.33 -13.24
C THR A 286 2.31 25.02 -14.43
N VAL A 287 1.95 24.56 -15.63
CA VAL A 287 2.37 25.15 -16.90
C VAL A 287 1.30 26.12 -17.41
N ARG A 288 0.02 25.78 -17.24
CA ARG A 288 -1.13 26.59 -17.67
C ARG A 288 -2.33 26.36 -16.75
N THR A 289 -3.18 27.37 -16.64
CA THR A 289 -4.55 27.25 -16.10
C THR A 289 -5.53 27.67 -17.20
N TYR A 290 -6.58 26.89 -17.42
CA TYR A 290 -7.62 27.19 -18.42
C TYR A 290 -8.66 28.11 -17.79
N LYS A 291 -8.77 29.35 -18.27
CA LYS A 291 -9.72 30.33 -17.72
C LYS A 291 -11.16 29.97 -18.10
N GLY A 292 -12.13 30.23 -17.23
CA GLY A 292 -13.53 29.88 -17.47
C GLY A 292 -13.83 28.39 -17.30
N SER A 293 -12.92 27.64 -16.68
CA SER A 293 -13.07 26.21 -16.37
C SER A 293 -13.29 25.94 -14.89
N GLU A 294 -13.53 26.98 -14.10
CA GLU A 294 -14.02 26.88 -12.72
C GLU A 294 -15.28 26.00 -12.70
N ASN A 295 -15.49 25.25 -11.61
CA ASN A 295 -16.61 24.31 -11.49
C ASN A 295 -16.65 23.18 -12.51
N THR A 296 -15.48 22.79 -13.04
CA THR A 296 -15.36 21.56 -13.85
C THR A 296 -15.81 20.34 -13.04
N GLU A 297 -16.76 19.60 -13.59
CA GLU A 297 -17.27 18.33 -13.06
C GLU A 297 -16.61 17.12 -13.76
N GLU A 298 -16.27 17.25 -15.04
CA GLU A 298 -15.66 16.20 -15.87
C GLU A 298 -14.69 16.81 -16.88
N LEU A 299 -13.58 16.11 -17.17
CA LEU A 299 -12.70 16.44 -18.28
C LEU A 299 -12.27 15.22 -19.10
N ILE A 300 -12.18 15.40 -20.41
CA ILE A 300 -11.56 14.44 -21.35
C ILE A 300 -10.64 15.17 -22.33
N PHE A 301 -9.56 14.51 -22.73
CA PHE A 301 -8.63 14.98 -23.75
C PHE A 301 -8.84 14.18 -25.03
N TYR A 302 -9.04 14.88 -26.16
CA TYR A 302 -9.22 14.26 -27.46
C TYR A 302 -8.51 15.07 -28.56
N LYS A 303 -7.54 14.47 -29.26
CA LYS A 303 -6.81 15.07 -30.41
C LYS A 303 -6.44 16.55 -30.21
N ASN A 304 -5.80 16.90 -29.09
CA ASN A 304 -5.36 18.26 -28.73
C ASN A 304 -6.49 19.25 -28.34
N ILE A 305 -7.69 18.73 -28.08
CA ILE A 305 -8.84 19.44 -27.52
C ILE A 305 -9.07 18.92 -26.11
N LEU A 306 -9.25 19.84 -25.15
CA LEU A 306 -9.66 19.51 -23.80
C LEU A 306 -11.14 19.87 -23.65
N LEU A 307 -11.99 18.85 -23.47
CA LEU A 307 -13.42 19.02 -23.26
C LEU A 307 -13.69 19.00 -21.76
N ALA A 308 -14.50 19.94 -21.29
CA ALA A 308 -14.90 20.04 -19.89
C ALA A 308 -16.42 20.20 -19.76
N VAL A 309 -17.02 19.50 -18.81
CA VAL A 309 -18.37 19.80 -18.31
C VAL A 309 -18.24 20.76 -17.16
N ILE A 310 -18.86 21.93 -17.27
CA ILE A 310 -18.94 22.93 -16.21
C ILE A 310 -20.34 22.89 -15.61
N GLY A 311 -20.44 22.92 -14.28
CA GLY A 311 -21.71 22.85 -13.56
C GLY A 311 -21.67 23.46 -12.16
N ASP A 312 -22.32 22.79 -11.20
CA ASP A 312 -22.29 23.17 -9.78
C ASP A 312 -21.80 21.95 -8.96
N PRO A 313 -20.50 21.88 -8.63
CA PRO A 313 -19.96 20.78 -7.86
C PRO A 313 -20.58 20.65 -6.45
N ASP A 314 -21.10 21.74 -5.88
CA ASP A 314 -21.61 21.77 -4.50
C ASP A 314 -23.01 21.17 -4.35
N ILE A 315 -23.76 21.02 -5.43
CA ILE A 315 -25.07 20.38 -5.36
C ILE A 315 -24.97 18.93 -4.85
N MET A 316 -23.91 18.21 -5.23
CA MET A 316 -23.66 16.86 -4.74
C MET A 316 -23.33 16.84 -3.24
N ASN A 317 -22.56 17.82 -2.75
CA ASN A 317 -22.28 17.96 -1.31
C ASN A 317 -23.57 18.23 -0.50
N LYS A 318 -24.51 18.99 -1.06
CA LYS A 318 -25.80 19.33 -0.42
C LYS A 318 -26.78 18.16 -0.44
N GLU A 319 -26.84 17.41 -1.55
CA GLU A 319 -27.85 16.37 -1.77
C GLU A 319 -27.42 14.97 -1.30
N ALA A 320 -26.14 14.60 -1.44
CA ALA A 320 -25.64 13.28 -1.06
C ALA A 320 -25.98 12.85 0.38
N PRO A 321 -25.93 13.74 1.40
CA PRO A 321 -26.33 13.39 2.77
C PRO A 321 -27.82 13.08 2.95
N LYS A 322 -28.68 13.51 2.01
CA LYS A 322 -30.15 13.37 2.07
C LYS A 322 -30.64 12.02 1.53
N ILE A 323 -29.77 11.23 0.89
CA ILE A 323 -30.13 9.98 0.21
C ILE A 323 -30.12 8.82 1.21
N TYR A 324 -31.28 8.21 1.43
CA TYR A 324 -31.44 7.09 2.34
C TYR A 324 -31.56 5.76 1.56
N GLY A 325 -30.61 4.86 1.78
CA GLY A 325 -30.63 3.51 1.19
C GLY A 325 -29.77 3.34 -0.06
N TYR A 326 -29.33 2.10 -0.31
CA TYR A 326 -28.37 1.74 -1.36
C TYR A 326 -28.90 1.88 -2.79
N TRP A 327 -30.22 1.86 -2.96
CA TRP A 327 -30.87 1.70 -4.26
C TRP A 327 -31.64 2.94 -4.74
N GLN A 328 -31.57 4.05 -4.02
CA GLN A 328 -31.99 5.36 -4.54
C GLN A 328 -30.88 5.87 -5.48
N LEU A 329 -30.95 5.46 -6.75
CA LEU A 329 -29.91 5.72 -7.77
C LEU A 329 -29.99 7.13 -8.34
N SER A 330 -31.21 7.65 -8.47
CA SER A 330 -31.49 9.00 -8.94
C SER A 330 -32.58 9.68 -8.13
N VAL A 331 -32.71 11.00 -8.29
CA VAL A 331 -33.88 11.77 -7.87
C VAL A 331 -34.57 12.36 -9.09
N ASP A 332 -35.89 12.20 -9.17
CA ASP A 332 -36.70 12.70 -10.28
C ASP A 332 -37.02 14.20 -10.08
N ARG A 333 -35.98 15.05 -10.11
CA ARG A 333 -36.10 16.52 -10.02
C ARG A 333 -35.03 17.20 -10.87
N LYS A 334 -35.42 18.27 -11.58
CA LYS A 334 -34.47 19.19 -12.24
C LYS A 334 -33.62 19.89 -11.18
N PRO A 335 -32.28 19.72 -11.16
CA PRO A 335 -31.43 20.55 -10.33
C PRO A 335 -31.48 21.99 -10.87
N ASP A 336 -31.58 22.97 -9.97
CA ASP A 336 -31.58 24.40 -10.31
C ASP A 336 -30.13 24.87 -10.52
N ILE A 337 -29.49 24.35 -11.57
CA ILE A 337 -28.09 24.58 -11.90
C ILE A 337 -27.94 24.78 -13.41
N GLU A 338 -27.05 25.69 -13.79
CA GLU A 338 -26.62 25.84 -15.17
C GLU A 338 -25.46 24.87 -15.43
N LYS A 339 -25.59 24.04 -16.47
CA LYS A 339 -24.50 23.18 -16.95
C LYS A 339 -24.21 23.46 -18.41
N TYR A 340 -22.94 23.38 -18.79
CA TYR A 340 -22.52 23.57 -20.17
C TYR A 340 -21.25 22.79 -20.48
N ILE A 341 -21.01 22.54 -21.77
CA ILE A 341 -19.79 21.89 -22.25
C ILE A 341 -18.91 22.95 -22.90
N VAL A 342 -17.61 22.94 -22.60
CA VAL A 342 -16.61 23.81 -23.22
C VAL A 342 -15.50 22.98 -23.82
N ALA A 343 -15.08 23.32 -25.04
CA ALA A 343 -13.87 22.80 -25.66
C ALA A 343 -12.76 23.85 -25.62
N TYR A 344 -11.60 23.47 -25.12
CA TYR A 344 -10.40 24.30 -25.12
C TYR A 344 -9.37 23.75 -26.09
N GLN A 345 -8.72 24.66 -26.81
CA GLN A 345 -7.49 24.35 -27.53
C GLN A 345 -6.38 24.13 -26.49
N VAL A 346 -5.82 22.92 -26.42
CA VAL A 346 -4.87 22.56 -25.35
C VAL A 346 -3.64 23.46 -25.34
N SER A 347 -3.09 23.75 -26.52
CA SER A 347 -1.85 24.51 -26.68
C SER A 347 -1.96 25.97 -26.22
N THR A 348 -3.07 26.64 -26.52
CA THR A 348 -3.27 28.08 -26.24
C THR A 348 -4.11 28.33 -24.99
N GLY A 349 -5.03 27.42 -24.66
CA GLY A 349 -6.03 27.61 -23.63
C GLY A 349 -7.28 28.36 -24.09
N ASP A 350 -7.38 28.67 -25.38
CA ASP A 350 -8.53 29.38 -25.95
C ASP A 350 -9.74 28.47 -26.01
N ILE A 351 -10.92 29.05 -25.80
CA ILE A 351 -12.19 28.36 -26.00
C ILE A 351 -12.42 28.23 -27.50
N LEU A 352 -12.57 26.99 -27.98
CA LEU A 352 -12.96 26.68 -29.36
C LEU A 352 -14.47 26.86 -29.54
N TRP A 353 -15.24 26.33 -28.60
CA TRP A 353 -16.70 26.44 -28.58
C TRP A 353 -17.23 26.20 -27.17
N LYS A 354 -18.45 26.70 -26.91
CA LYS A 354 -19.20 26.53 -25.67
C LYS A 354 -20.66 26.22 -26.00
N LYS A 355 -21.21 25.16 -25.42
CA LYS A 355 -22.60 24.70 -25.65
C LYS A 355 -23.43 24.85 -24.38
N THR A 356 -24.53 25.60 -24.43
CA THR A 356 -25.33 26.06 -23.27
C THR A 356 -26.84 25.76 -23.40
N GLU A 357 -27.22 24.67 -24.03
CA GLU A 357 -28.63 24.33 -24.26
C GLU A 357 -29.40 24.02 -22.96
N GLU A 358 -30.72 24.27 -22.94
CA GLU A 358 -31.56 24.18 -21.74
C GLU A 358 -31.57 22.80 -21.07
N ASN A 359 -31.35 21.72 -21.85
CA ASN A 359 -31.37 20.35 -21.35
C ASN A 359 -30.05 19.90 -20.71
N LEU A 360 -28.95 20.65 -20.89
CA LEU A 360 -27.65 20.26 -20.31
C LEU A 360 -27.65 20.25 -18.77
N ALA A 361 -28.62 20.91 -18.13
CA ALA A 361 -28.87 20.77 -16.69
C ALA A 361 -29.09 19.29 -16.27
N TYR A 362 -29.52 18.42 -17.20
CA TYR A 362 -29.70 16.98 -17.01
C TYR A 362 -28.54 16.13 -17.53
N LEU A 363 -27.40 16.74 -17.90
CA LEU A 363 -26.26 15.99 -18.43
C LEU A 363 -25.85 14.89 -17.45
N THR A 364 -25.88 13.66 -17.97
CA THR A 364 -25.62 12.44 -17.22
C THR A 364 -24.13 12.34 -16.93
N PRO A 365 -23.71 12.11 -15.67
CA PRO A 365 -22.31 11.98 -15.34
C PRO A 365 -21.67 10.77 -16.03
N LEU A 366 -20.36 10.84 -16.28
CA LEU A 366 -19.54 9.82 -16.98
C LEU A 366 -19.86 9.60 -18.46
N SER A 367 -20.88 10.27 -19.03
CA SER A 367 -21.34 10.06 -20.41
C SER A 367 -20.51 10.78 -21.47
N LEU A 368 -19.77 11.83 -21.10
CA LEU A 368 -18.96 12.60 -22.04
C LEU A 368 -17.85 11.71 -22.64
N THR A 369 -17.91 11.49 -23.96
CA THR A 369 -16.98 10.65 -24.72
C THR A 369 -16.67 11.30 -26.07
N ALA A 370 -15.53 10.98 -26.68
CA ALA A 370 -15.13 11.52 -27.97
C ALA A 370 -14.44 10.45 -28.83
N HIS A 371 -14.88 10.34 -30.09
CA HIS A 371 -14.38 9.39 -31.08
C HIS A 371 -14.73 9.88 -32.50
N ASN A 372 -13.94 9.55 -33.53
CA ASN A 372 -14.20 9.93 -34.93
C ASN A 372 -14.58 11.41 -35.16
N ASP A 373 -13.88 12.31 -34.47
CA ASP A 373 -14.05 13.76 -34.52
C ASP A 373 -15.46 14.24 -34.12
N ARG A 374 -16.10 13.42 -33.28
CA ARG A 374 -17.40 13.64 -32.68
C ARG A 374 -17.31 13.54 -31.17
N VAL A 375 -18.21 14.24 -30.49
CA VAL A 375 -18.39 14.21 -29.04
C VAL A 375 -19.79 13.74 -28.77
N PHE A 376 -19.91 12.80 -27.82
CA PHE A 376 -21.17 12.21 -27.40
C PHE A 376 -21.40 12.48 -25.92
N PHE A 377 -22.65 12.74 -25.56
CA PHE A 377 -23.08 12.90 -24.17
C PHE A 377 -24.59 12.61 -24.06
N LEU A 378 -25.04 12.26 -22.85
CA LEU A 378 -26.44 11.95 -22.57
C LEU A 378 -27.08 13.04 -21.71
N ASP A 379 -28.31 13.42 -22.03
CA ASP A 379 -29.22 14.12 -21.12
C ASP A 379 -30.27 13.12 -20.54
N ASN A 380 -31.42 13.61 -20.08
CA ASN A 380 -32.51 12.77 -19.57
C ASN A 380 -33.36 12.11 -20.67
N GLU A 381 -33.21 12.49 -21.93
CA GLU A 381 -34.07 12.09 -23.04
C GLU A 381 -33.29 11.50 -24.21
N ASN A 382 -32.10 12.00 -24.52
CA ASN A 382 -31.37 11.78 -25.75
C ASN A 382 -29.87 11.52 -25.54
N LEU A 383 -29.31 10.78 -26.49
CA LEU A 383 -27.89 10.76 -26.81
C LEU A 383 -27.64 11.83 -27.87
N HIS A 384 -26.73 12.74 -27.59
CA HIS A 384 -26.36 13.83 -28.49
C HIS A 384 -25.05 13.51 -29.22
N CYS A 385 -24.93 13.97 -30.45
CA CYS A 385 -23.69 13.98 -31.21
C CYS A 385 -23.38 15.38 -31.72
N VAL A 386 -22.18 15.87 -31.42
CA VAL A 386 -21.67 17.16 -31.92
C VAL A 386 -20.28 17.01 -32.53
N ASN A 387 -19.89 17.92 -33.40
CA ASN A 387 -18.55 17.98 -33.95
C ASN A 387 -17.54 18.34 -32.85
N SER A 388 -16.44 17.59 -32.74
CA SER A 388 -15.46 17.81 -31.66
C SER A 388 -14.74 19.16 -31.74
N LYS A 389 -14.57 19.72 -32.95
CA LYS A 389 -13.81 20.95 -33.20
C LYS A 389 -14.69 22.21 -33.18
N THR A 390 -15.93 22.13 -33.64
CA THR A 390 -16.81 23.29 -33.77
C THR A 390 -17.95 23.31 -32.75
N GLY A 391 -18.31 22.16 -32.17
CA GLY A 391 -19.47 22.04 -31.30
C GLY A 391 -20.80 22.01 -32.04
N ASP A 392 -20.78 22.02 -33.38
CA ASP A 392 -21.97 21.98 -34.22
C ASP A 392 -22.75 20.69 -33.95
N HIS A 393 -24.06 20.83 -33.82
CA HIS A 393 -24.99 19.71 -33.75
C HIS A 393 -24.91 18.87 -35.02
N LEU A 394 -24.92 17.54 -34.84
CA LEU A 394 -24.93 16.59 -35.95
C LEU A 394 -26.21 15.76 -35.95
N TRP A 395 -26.57 15.19 -34.79
CA TRP A 395 -27.82 14.44 -34.61
C TRP A 395 -28.11 14.24 -33.12
N ASP A 396 -29.37 13.92 -32.81
CA ASP A 396 -29.83 13.43 -31.51
C ASP A 396 -30.55 12.09 -31.69
N ALA A 397 -30.36 11.17 -30.74
CA ALA A 397 -31.01 9.87 -30.75
C ALA A 397 -31.73 9.61 -29.41
N PRO A 398 -33.02 9.23 -29.40
CA PRO A 398 -33.78 9.04 -28.16
C PRO A 398 -33.15 7.98 -27.26
N MET A 399 -32.71 8.35 -26.05
CA MET A 399 -32.14 7.45 -25.06
C MET A 399 -32.53 7.89 -23.65
N PRO A 400 -33.81 7.71 -23.25
CA PRO A 400 -34.33 8.31 -22.02
C PRO A 400 -33.65 7.74 -20.77
N THR A 401 -33.12 8.64 -19.94
CA THR A 401 -32.52 8.36 -18.64
C THR A 401 -33.34 9.06 -17.55
N LYS A 402 -33.84 8.33 -16.56
CA LYS A 402 -34.73 8.91 -15.52
C LYS A 402 -33.95 9.45 -14.32
N GLY A 403 -33.96 10.77 -14.16
CA GLY A 403 -33.57 11.48 -12.93
C GLY A 403 -32.09 11.85 -12.83
N LEU A 404 -31.75 12.63 -11.79
CA LEU A 404 -30.39 13.05 -11.46
C LEU A 404 -29.65 11.95 -10.69
N PHE A 405 -28.55 11.42 -11.23
CA PHE A 405 -27.80 10.32 -10.62
C PHE A 405 -26.92 10.79 -9.44
N LEU A 406 -27.39 10.53 -8.21
CA LEU A 406 -26.77 11.04 -6.98
C LEU A 406 -25.93 10.01 -6.20
N ARG A 407 -25.82 8.77 -6.69
CA ARG A 407 -24.92 7.73 -6.17
C ARG A 407 -23.86 7.41 -7.22
N ASN A 408 -22.93 6.52 -6.88
CA ASN A 408 -21.87 6.05 -7.77
C ASN A 408 -22.34 5.24 -9.00
N TYR A 409 -23.61 5.35 -9.43
CA TYR A 409 -24.12 4.75 -10.67
C TYR A 409 -24.35 5.84 -11.71
N ALA A 410 -24.02 5.56 -12.97
CA ALA A 410 -24.43 6.34 -14.13
C ALA A 410 -24.58 5.41 -15.35
N PRO A 411 -25.40 5.77 -16.35
CA PRO A 411 -25.32 5.21 -17.69
C PRO A 411 -23.90 5.20 -18.25
N THR A 412 -23.60 4.21 -19.08
CA THR A 412 -22.29 4.04 -19.71
C THR A 412 -22.40 4.27 -21.20
N VAL A 413 -21.57 5.16 -21.73
CA VAL A 413 -21.42 5.44 -23.16
C VAL A 413 -20.05 4.95 -23.60
N VAL A 414 -20.00 4.21 -24.69
CA VAL A 414 -18.77 3.74 -25.34
C VAL A 414 -18.88 4.02 -26.83
N ALA A 415 -17.96 4.81 -27.38
CA ALA A 415 -17.84 5.02 -28.82
C ALA A 415 -16.67 4.20 -29.35
N HIS A 416 -16.89 3.35 -30.35
CA HIS A 416 -15.85 2.47 -30.88
C HIS A 416 -16.12 2.15 -32.35
N ASP A 417 -15.07 2.09 -33.16
CA ASP A 417 -15.17 1.96 -34.61
C ASP A 417 -16.17 2.98 -35.19
N ASP A 418 -17.24 2.54 -35.83
CA ASP A 418 -18.29 3.35 -36.44
C ASP A 418 -19.60 3.37 -35.64
N VAL A 419 -19.59 2.90 -34.38
CA VAL A 419 -20.79 2.83 -33.52
C VAL A 419 -20.59 3.50 -32.16
N VAL A 420 -21.71 3.91 -31.56
CA VAL A 420 -21.78 4.35 -30.16
C VAL A 420 -22.80 3.51 -29.42
N LEU A 421 -22.36 2.88 -28.33
CA LEU A 421 -23.18 2.03 -27.48
C LEU A 421 -23.51 2.74 -26.18
N CYS A 422 -24.78 2.66 -25.77
CA CYS A 422 -25.25 3.21 -24.51
C CYS A 422 -25.89 2.11 -23.66
N LEU A 423 -25.36 1.91 -22.45
CA LEU A 423 -25.85 0.99 -21.44
C LEU A 423 -26.49 1.74 -20.27
N THR A 424 -27.76 1.46 -20.03
CA THR A 424 -28.51 1.82 -18.82
C THR A 424 -28.91 0.56 -18.06
N TRP A 425 -29.51 0.73 -16.89
CA TRP A 425 -29.97 -0.38 -16.05
C TRP A 425 -31.02 -1.27 -16.74
N ASN A 426 -31.75 -0.76 -17.74
CA ASN A 426 -32.80 -1.48 -18.45
C ASN A 426 -32.57 -1.65 -19.96
N LYS A 427 -31.63 -0.93 -20.58
CA LYS A 427 -31.37 -1.02 -22.02
C LYS A 427 -29.88 -1.03 -22.34
N LEU A 428 -29.50 -1.81 -23.34
CA LEU A 428 -28.25 -1.67 -24.07
C LEU A 428 -28.61 -1.39 -25.52
N ARG A 429 -28.14 -0.28 -26.08
CA ARG A 429 -28.45 0.09 -27.46
C ARG A 429 -27.20 0.51 -28.22
N SER A 430 -27.10 0.08 -29.47
CA SER A 430 -26.06 0.52 -30.40
C SER A 430 -26.65 1.49 -31.42
N PHE A 431 -25.91 2.55 -31.72
CA PHE A 431 -26.24 3.56 -32.72
C PHE A 431 -25.11 3.72 -33.72
N SER A 432 -25.45 3.99 -34.98
CA SER A 432 -24.49 4.42 -36.00
C SER A 432 -23.92 5.80 -35.63
N ILE A 433 -22.59 5.95 -35.66
CA ILE A 433 -21.94 7.25 -35.43
C ILE A 433 -22.30 8.25 -36.53
N ALA A 434 -22.55 7.79 -37.75
CA ALA A 434 -22.72 8.66 -38.91
C ALA A 434 -23.96 9.57 -38.78
N ASP A 435 -25.09 8.98 -38.38
CA ASP A 435 -26.44 9.54 -38.46
C ASP A 435 -27.28 9.37 -37.18
N GLY A 436 -26.83 8.58 -36.20
CA GLY A 436 -27.56 8.35 -34.95
C GLY A 436 -28.64 7.27 -35.04
N ASP A 437 -28.72 6.54 -36.16
CA ASP A 437 -29.70 5.48 -36.33
C ASP A 437 -29.47 4.34 -35.34
N THR A 438 -30.56 3.86 -34.73
CA THR A 438 -30.50 2.70 -33.84
C THR A 438 -30.26 1.43 -34.66
N LEU A 439 -29.13 0.77 -34.44
CA LEU A 439 -28.79 -0.48 -35.12
C LEU A 439 -29.50 -1.67 -34.47
N TRP A 440 -29.48 -1.73 -33.13
CA TRP A 440 -30.15 -2.77 -32.35
C TRP A 440 -30.33 -2.36 -30.88
N GLU A 441 -31.23 -3.04 -30.17
CA GLU A 441 -31.48 -2.89 -28.73
C GLU A 441 -31.54 -4.25 -28.03
N HIS A 442 -30.91 -4.33 -26.86
CA HIS A 442 -30.96 -5.42 -25.90
C HIS A 442 -31.44 -4.92 -24.52
N LYS A 443 -31.70 -5.87 -23.63
CA LYS A 443 -31.91 -5.60 -22.19
C LYS A 443 -30.66 -4.98 -21.56
N GLY A 444 -30.85 -4.21 -20.51
CA GLY A 444 -29.77 -3.51 -19.80
C GLY A 444 -29.04 -4.33 -18.75
N ALA A 445 -28.11 -3.66 -18.06
CA ALA A 445 -27.32 -4.21 -16.98
C ALA A 445 -26.94 -3.11 -15.97
N ILE A 446 -26.67 -3.52 -14.73
CA ILE A 446 -26.26 -2.62 -13.65
C ILE A 446 -25.06 -3.18 -12.88
N GLY A 447 -24.16 -2.29 -12.46
CA GLY A 447 -23.03 -2.61 -11.59
C GLY A 447 -23.37 -2.51 -10.09
N PHE A 448 -22.49 -3.00 -9.22
CA PHE A 448 -22.72 -3.00 -7.78
C PHE A 448 -22.47 -1.62 -7.16
N ALA A 449 -23.49 -0.76 -7.08
CA ALA A 449 -23.30 0.65 -6.69
C ALA A 449 -22.15 1.30 -7.49
N ALA A 450 -22.11 0.98 -8.78
CA ALA A 450 -21.14 1.37 -9.80
C ALA A 450 -21.87 1.42 -11.15
N PRO A 451 -21.36 2.14 -12.18
CA PRO A 451 -21.90 2.07 -13.54
C PRO A 451 -21.94 0.63 -14.06
N GLY A 452 -22.85 0.35 -15.01
CA GLY A 452 -22.88 -0.94 -15.70
C GLY A 452 -21.59 -1.23 -16.45
N ASP A 453 -21.22 -2.50 -16.53
CA ASP A 453 -20.03 -2.92 -17.28
C ASP A 453 -20.37 -3.03 -18.77
N LEU A 454 -19.71 -2.22 -19.59
CA LEU A 454 -19.72 -2.29 -21.06
C LEU A 454 -18.29 -2.17 -21.56
N PHE A 455 -17.85 -3.15 -22.35
CA PHE A 455 -16.53 -3.22 -22.99
C PHE A 455 -16.71 -3.56 -24.46
N VAL A 456 -15.96 -2.94 -25.35
CA VAL A 456 -15.88 -3.33 -26.76
C VAL A 456 -14.51 -3.93 -27.02
N ILE A 457 -14.49 -5.20 -27.42
CA ILE A 457 -13.27 -6.00 -27.66
C ILE A 457 -13.52 -6.87 -28.89
N ASP A 458 -12.65 -6.78 -29.88
CA ASP A 458 -12.71 -7.56 -31.14
C ASP A 458 -14.09 -7.52 -31.83
N GLY A 459 -14.68 -6.32 -31.93
CA GLY A 459 -15.99 -6.13 -32.56
C GLY A 459 -17.19 -6.62 -31.72
N LEU A 460 -16.96 -7.06 -30.48
CA LEU A 460 -18.00 -7.56 -29.58
C LEU A 460 -18.16 -6.65 -28.36
N ALA A 461 -19.40 -6.31 -28.04
CA ALA A 461 -19.83 -5.67 -26.80
C ALA A 461 -20.03 -6.72 -25.70
N TRP A 462 -19.29 -6.57 -24.60
CA TRP A 462 -19.32 -7.45 -23.43
C TRP A 462 -19.94 -6.74 -22.23
N THR A 463 -20.83 -7.43 -21.53
CA THR A 463 -21.42 -6.94 -20.27
C THR A 463 -21.37 -8.01 -19.19
N ILE A 464 -21.23 -7.58 -17.92
CA ILE A 464 -21.16 -8.49 -16.77
C ILE A 464 -22.30 -8.13 -15.80
N PRO A 465 -23.54 -8.55 -16.10
CA PRO A 465 -24.71 -8.16 -15.32
C PRO A 465 -24.67 -8.71 -13.89
N MET A 466 -25.18 -7.94 -12.93
CA MET A 466 -25.44 -8.43 -11.58
C MET A 466 -26.75 -9.24 -11.49
N THR A 467 -26.75 -10.36 -10.75
CA THR A 467 -27.95 -11.21 -10.55
C THR A 467 -28.41 -11.39 -9.11
N SER A 468 -27.74 -10.75 -8.15
CA SER A 468 -28.09 -10.86 -6.74
C SER A 468 -27.91 -9.52 -6.04
N SER A 469 -28.96 -9.08 -5.33
CA SER A 469 -28.87 -7.93 -4.42
C SER A 469 -28.13 -8.33 -3.14
N ILE A 470 -27.50 -7.36 -2.47
CA ILE A 470 -26.87 -7.57 -1.15
C ILE A 470 -27.86 -7.61 0.02
N TRP A 471 -29.17 -7.51 -0.25
CA TRP A 471 -30.21 -7.50 0.78
C TRP A 471 -31.46 -8.23 0.28
N SER A 472 -31.33 -9.51 -0.07
CA SER A 472 -32.48 -10.40 -0.12
C SER A 472 -32.97 -10.64 1.31
N GLY A 473 -33.78 -9.71 1.82
CA GLY A 473 -34.30 -9.74 3.18
C GLY A 473 -35.10 -8.49 3.52
N ASN A 474 -36.35 -8.46 3.07
CA ASN A 474 -37.51 -7.78 3.66
C ASN A 474 -37.19 -6.63 4.64
N ARG A 475 -36.93 -5.42 4.13
CA ARG A 475 -37.35 -4.24 4.87
C ARG A 475 -38.66 -3.80 4.28
N LEU A 476 -39.66 -3.61 5.13
CA LEU A 476 -40.92 -2.96 4.79
C LEU A 476 -40.89 -1.56 5.43
N ASP A 477 -41.49 -0.54 4.83
CA ASP A 477 -41.80 0.72 5.51
C ASP A 477 -42.79 0.48 6.66
N LYS A 478 -43.06 1.57 7.37
CA LYS A 478 -44.11 1.68 8.38
C LYS A 478 -45.50 1.21 7.92
N ASP A 479 -45.73 1.10 6.61
CA ASP A 479 -47.01 0.70 6.00
C ASP A 479 -46.97 -0.75 5.46
N GLY A 480 -45.89 -1.50 5.73
CA GLY A 480 -45.77 -2.89 5.30
C GLY A 480 -45.35 -3.07 3.82
N LYS A 481 -44.88 -2.02 3.13
CA LYS A 481 -44.38 -2.11 1.75
C LYS A 481 -42.86 -2.22 1.71
N PRO A 482 -42.25 -3.03 0.83
CA PRO A 482 -40.80 -3.15 0.72
C PRO A 482 -40.09 -1.80 0.63
N THR A 483 -39.21 -1.48 1.59
CA THR A 483 -38.35 -0.30 1.53
C THR A 483 -36.91 -0.63 1.19
N THR A 484 -36.42 0.20 0.27
CA THR A 484 -35.05 0.31 -0.25
C THR A 484 -34.64 -0.66 -1.34
N GLY A 485 -35.49 -1.43 -2.03
CA GLY A 485 -35.03 -2.31 -3.12
C GLY A 485 -36.06 -2.45 -4.23
N ILE A 486 -35.74 -1.99 -5.44
CA ILE A 486 -36.45 -2.42 -6.65
C ILE A 486 -36.04 -3.88 -6.87
N PRO A 487 -36.95 -4.87 -6.75
CA PRO A 487 -36.70 -6.18 -7.33
C PRO A 487 -36.73 -5.96 -8.83
N ILE A 488 -35.57 -5.76 -9.47
CA ILE A 488 -35.51 -5.87 -10.93
C ILE A 488 -35.63 -7.38 -11.19
N PRO A 489 -36.73 -7.84 -11.82
CA PRO A 489 -36.89 -9.24 -12.13
C PRO A 489 -35.69 -9.70 -12.96
N LYS A 490 -35.09 -10.85 -12.61
CA LYS A 490 -33.85 -11.31 -13.24
C LYS A 490 -34.01 -11.38 -14.75
N GLU A 491 -35.18 -11.82 -15.22
CA GLU A 491 -35.58 -11.88 -16.63
C GLU A 491 -35.43 -10.56 -17.39
N ASN A 492 -35.32 -9.41 -16.71
CA ASN A 492 -35.12 -8.10 -17.33
C ASN A 492 -33.64 -7.71 -17.52
N PHE A 493 -32.69 -8.53 -17.08
CA PHE A 493 -31.27 -8.34 -17.35
C PHE A 493 -30.80 -9.11 -18.59
N ILE A 494 -29.79 -8.57 -19.26
CA ILE A 494 -29.04 -9.23 -20.34
C ILE A 494 -28.40 -10.55 -19.87
N GLY A 495 -28.08 -11.47 -20.78
CA GLY A 495 -27.37 -12.71 -20.42
C GLY A 495 -28.25 -13.74 -19.71
N ASN A 496 -29.46 -14.01 -20.21
CA ASN A 496 -30.42 -14.92 -19.58
C ASN A 496 -30.72 -14.58 -18.11
N GLY A 497 -31.01 -13.31 -17.87
CA GLY A 497 -31.18 -12.78 -16.53
C GLY A 497 -29.90 -12.79 -15.70
N GLY A 498 -28.78 -12.54 -16.39
CA GLY A 498 -27.41 -12.39 -15.90
C GLY A 498 -26.71 -13.68 -15.48
N GLU A 499 -27.19 -14.83 -15.93
CA GLU A 499 -26.56 -16.15 -15.76
C GLU A 499 -25.41 -16.38 -16.76
N GLU A 500 -25.41 -15.63 -17.86
CA GLU A 500 -24.37 -15.67 -18.91
C GLU A 500 -23.70 -14.30 -19.07
N ILE A 501 -22.46 -14.33 -19.55
CA ILE A 501 -21.73 -13.17 -20.07
C ILE A 501 -21.77 -13.29 -21.59
N TRP A 502 -22.39 -12.34 -22.28
CA TRP A 502 -22.50 -12.33 -23.74
C TRP A 502 -21.45 -11.43 -24.38
N GLY A 503 -20.91 -11.87 -25.51
CA GLY A 503 -20.20 -11.06 -26.50
C GLY A 503 -21.15 -10.81 -27.68
N ILE A 504 -21.59 -9.58 -27.83
CA ILE A 504 -22.63 -9.17 -28.77
C ILE A 504 -21.99 -8.39 -29.91
N ASP A 505 -22.20 -8.81 -31.15
CA ASP A 505 -21.70 -8.09 -32.32
C ASP A 505 -22.23 -6.64 -32.34
N ILE A 506 -21.29 -5.69 -32.45
CA ILE A 506 -21.60 -4.26 -32.24
C ILE A 506 -22.48 -3.66 -33.35
N HIS A 507 -22.56 -4.31 -34.52
CA HIS A 507 -23.37 -3.87 -35.66
C HIS A 507 -24.73 -4.57 -35.75
N THR A 508 -24.80 -5.87 -35.48
CA THR A 508 -25.98 -6.71 -35.72
C THR A 508 -26.76 -7.07 -34.46
N GLY A 509 -26.16 -6.92 -33.28
CA GLY A 509 -26.79 -7.28 -32.01
C GLY A 509 -26.90 -8.78 -31.78
N ARG A 510 -26.26 -9.61 -32.62
CA ARG A 510 -26.23 -11.06 -32.45
C ARG A 510 -25.26 -11.45 -31.34
N VAL A 511 -25.64 -12.44 -30.53
CA VAL A 511 -24.74 -13.03 -29.54
C VAL A 511 -23.82 -13.99 -30.28
N GLU A 512 -22.56 -13.61 -30.44
CA GLU A 512 -21.55 -14.42 -31.14
C GLU A 512 -20.80 -15.34 -30.17
N ARG A 513 -20.70 -14.93 -28.90
CA ARG A 513 -20.04 -15.69 -27.84
C ARG A 513 -20.79 -15.58 -26.52
N SER A 514 -20.69 -16.63 -25.71
CA SER A 514 -21.19 -16.58 -24.33
C SER A 514 -20.31 -17.41 -23.39
N PHE A 515 -20.29 -17.00 -22.12
CA PHE A 515 -19.63 -17.74 -21.04
C PHE A 515 -20.61 -17.98 -19.87
N PRO A 516 -20.54 -19.16 -19.21
CA PRO A 516 -21.36 -19.46 -18.05
C PRO A 516 -20.86 -18.67 -16.84
N ARG A 517 -21.56 -17.60 -16.48
CA ARG A 517 -21.11 -16.67 -15.44
C ARG A 517 -20.98 -17.36 -14.08
N MET A 518 -21.92 -18.24 -13.73
CA MET A 518 -21.95 -18.89 -12.41
C MET A 518 -20.79 -19.88 -12.21
N GLU A 519 -20.24 -20.43 -13.29
CA GLU A 519 -19.05 -21.30 -13.24
C GLU A 519 -17.79 -20.47 -13.08
N LEU A 520 -17.64 -19.40 -13.86
CA LEU A 520 -16.47 -18.53 -13.83
C LEU A 520 -16.41 -17.65 -12.58
N LEU A 521 -17.58 -17.18 -12.14
CA LEU A 521 -17.78 -16.34 -10.97
C LEU A 521 -18.73 -17.07 -10.00
N PRO A 522 -18.24 -18.06 -9.23
CA PRO A 522 -19.10 -18.82 -8.32
C PRO A 522 -19.64 -17.98 -7.15
N GLY A 523 -20.78 -18.43 -6.59
CA GLY A 523 -21.51 -17.77 -5.50
C GLY A 523 -20.72 -17.59 -4.18
N GLY A 524 -21.34 -16.95 -3.17
CA GLY A 524 -20.77 -16.84 -1.81
C GLY A 524 -20.05 -15.51 -1.47
N HIS A 525 -19.91 -14.58 -2.43
CA HIS A 525 -19.54 -13.17 -2.17
C HIS A 525 -20.16 -12.23 -3.22
N HIS A 526 -20.52 -11.00 -2.81
CA HIS A 526 -21.05 -9.93 -3.68
C HIS A 526 -19.95 -9.23 -4.51
N HIS A 527 -20.31 -8.69 -5.69
CA HIS A 527 -19.46 -7.80 -6.51
C HIS A 527 -19.01 -6.55 -5.73
N ARG A 528 -17.84 -5.99 -6.03
CA ARG A 528 -17.31 -4.81 -5.34
C ARG A 528 -17.81 -3.52 -5.99
N CYS A 529 -17.72 -2.42 -5.23
CA CYS A 529 -18.30 -1.13 -5.60
C CYS A 529 -17.45 -0.35 -6.61
N TYR A 530 -16.99 -0.97 -7.69
CA TYR A 530 -16.26 -0.30 -8.77
C TYR A 530 -16.57 -0.97 -10.11
N ARG A 531 -16.46 -0.21 -11.20
CA ARG A 531 -16.65 -0.72 -12.57
C ARG A 531 -15.49 -1.65 -12.93
N ASN A 532 -15.81 -2.84 -13.46
CA ASN A 532 -14.79 -3.79 -13.89
C ASN A 532 -13.93 -3.17 -15.02
N LYS A 533 -12.75 -3.74 -15.25
CA LYS A 533 -11.81 -3.29 -16.28
C LYS A 533 -11.51 -4.44 -17.22
N ALA A 534 -10.90 -4.17 -18.36
CA ALA A 534 -10.50 -5.21 -19.29
C ALA A 534 -9.17 -4.88 -19.97
N THR A 535 -8.59 -5.92 -20.58
CA THR A 535 -7.63 -5.81 -21.68
C THR A 535 -8.26 -6.45 -22.91
N GLU A 536 -7.59 -6.40 -24.07
CA GLU A 536 -8.04 -7.15 -25.26
C GLU A 536 -8.22 -8.65 -24.99
N ARG A 537 -7.50 -9.22 -24.01
CA ARG A 537 -7.56 -10.65 -23.69
C ARG A 537 -8.43 -10.99 -22.48
N TYR A 538 -8.51 -10.11 -21.48
CA TYR A 538 -9.11 -10.46 -20.19
C TYR A 538 -10.22 -9.49 -19.79
N LEU A 539 -11.39 -10.03 -19.41
CA LEU A 539 -12.30 -9.30 -18.53
C LEU A 539 -11.83 -9.45 -17.09
N ILE A 540 -11.59 -8.33 -16.41
CA ILE A 540 -11.02 -8.29 -15.05
C ILE A 540 -12.11 -7.86 -14.07
N CYS A 541 -12.64 -8.84 -13.36
CA CYS A 541 -13.82 -8.71 -12.51
C CYS A 541 -13.48 -8.47 -11.04
N SER A 542 -14.49 -8.01 -10.30
CA SER A 542 -14.36 -7.49 -8.93
C SER A 542 -15.22 -8.23 -7.91
N ARG A 543 -15.37 -9.55 -8.00
CA ARG A 543 -16.28 -10.30 -7.12
C ARG A 543 -15.65 -10.61 -5.77
N ARG A 544 -14.66 -11.50 -5.72
CA ARG A 544 -13.96 -11.89 -4.50
C ARG A 544 -12.72 -11.01 -4.34
N GLY A 545 -11.82 -11.07 -5.31
CA GLY A 545 -10.60 -10.26 -5.39
C GLY A 545 -10.49 -9.62 -6.78
N LEU A 546 -9.71 -10.26 -7.66
CA LEU A 546 -9.63 -9.97 -9.09
C LEU A 546 -9.84 -11.27 -9.89
N GLU A 547 -10.97 -11.41 -10.57
CA GLU A 547 -11.18 -12.56 -11.45
C GLU A 547 -10.77 -12.22 -12.89
N TYR A 548 -10.08 -13.12 -13.56
CA TYR A 548 -9.66 -12.98 -14.95
C TYR A 548 -10.48 -13.96 -15.78
N ILE A 549 -11.29 -13.44 -16.70
CA ILE A 549 -11.97 -14.24 -17.71
C ILE A 549 -11.16 -14.10 -18.99
N ASP A 550 -10.43 -15.16 -19.37
CA ASP A 550 -9.70 -15.23 -20.64
C ASP A 550 -10.70 -15.29 -21.80
N LEU A 551 -10.60 -14.36 -22.73
CA LEU A 551 -11.44 -14.32 -23.93
C LEU A 551 -10.87 -15.22 -25.03
N ASP A 552 -9.57 -15.51 -25.02
CA ASP A 552 -8.90 -16.28 -26.08
C ASP A 552 -8.81 -17.79 -25.78
N GLY A 553 -9.12 -18.21 -24.56
CA GLY A 553 -9.04 -19.60 -24.13
C GLY A 553 -9.70 -19.83 -22.77
N ASP A 554 -9.36 -20.93 -22.11
CA ASP A 554 -10.06 -21.39 -20.89
C ASP A 554 -9.28 -21.13 -19.58
N ASN A 555 -8.23 -20.30 -19.61
CA ASN A 555 -7.38 -20.03 -18.45
C ASN A 555 -7.99 -18.96 -17.51
N HIS A 556 -9.24 -19.20 -17.07
CA HIS A 556 -9.94 -18.33 -16.14
C HIS A 556 -9.37 -18.47 -14.73
N ILE A 557 -9.15 -17.35 -14.03
CA ILE A 557 -8.55 -17.36 -12.69
C ILE A 557 -9.40 -16.56 -11.71
N ASN A 558 -9.70 -17.17 -10.57
CA ASN A 558 -10.33 -16.53 -9.42
C ASN A 558 -9.28 -16.09 -8.40
N ASN A 559 -8.70 -14.88 -8.54
CA ASN A 559 -7.65 -14.43 -7.63
C ASN A 559 -8.22 -13.90 -6.30
N TRP A 560 -7.85 -14.53 -5.18
CA TRP A 560 -8.30 -14.12 -3.83
C TRP A 560 -7.34 -13.15 -3.11
N TRP A 561 -6.15 -12.96 -3.65
CA TRP A 561 -5.01 -12.35 -2.96
C TRP A 561 -4.96 -10.84 -3.10
N VAL A 562 -5.51 -10.30 -4.18
CA VAL A 562 -5.49 -8.87 -4.48
C VAL A 562 -6.88 -8.36 -4.83
N ARG A 563 -7.11 -7.06 -4.62
CA ARG A 563 -8.43 -6.45 -4.79
C ARG A 563 -8.32 -4.96 -5.08
N GLY A 564 -9.15 -4.45 -5.99
CA GLY A 564 -9.30 -3.01 -6.24
C GLY A 564 -9.96 -2.21 -5.11
N VAL A 565 -9.66 -0.91 -5.07
CA VAL A 565 -10.31 0.05 -4.16
C VAL A 565 -11.75 0.33 -4.61
N CYS A 566 -12.67 0.59 -3.69
CA CYS A 566 -14.02 1.00 -4.07
C CYS A 566 -14.01 2.30 -4.91
N GLN A 567 -15.05 2.50 -5.72
CA GLN A 567 -15.25 3.57 -6.71
C GLN A 567 -14.30 3.48 -7.91
N TYR A 568 -12.99 3.47 -7.68
CA TYR A 568 -12.02 3.44 -8.78
C TYR A 568 -11.73 2.02 -9.32
N GLY A 569 -11.41 1.07 -8.44
CA GLY A 569 -11.02 -0.29 -8.82
C GLY A 569 -9.51 -0.50 -8.95
N VAL A 570 -9.10 -0.98 -10.12
CA VAL A 570 -7.71 -1.28 -10.53
C VAL A 570 -7.41 -0.63 -11.88
N MET A 571 -6.16 -0.64 -12.31
CA MET A 571 -5.74 -0.11 -13.61
C MET A 571 -4.78 -1.09 -14.30
N PRO A 572 -5.19 -1.72 -15.42
CA PRO A 572 -4.31 -2.57 -16.23
C PRO A 572 -3.59 -1.75 -17.32
N CYS A 573 -2.28 -1.52 -17.21
CA CYS A 573 -1.48 -0.89 -18.27
C CYS A 573 0.03 -1.07 -18.02
N ASN A 574 0.89 -0.67 -18.96
CA ASN A 574 2.35 -0.81 -18.89
C ASN A 574 2.84 -2.27 -18.72
N GLY A 575 2.03 -3.25 -19.10
CA GLY A 575 2.23 -4.67 -18.82
C GLY A 575 2.06 -5.08 -17.36
N LEU A 576 1.43 -4.21 -16.55
CA LEU A 576 1.29 -4.35 -15.11
C LEU A 576 -0.16 -4.15 -14.66
N MET A 577 -0.49 -4.80 -13.54
CA MET A 577 -1.74 -4.59 -12.81
C MET A 577 -1.48 -3.66 -11.62
N TYR A 578 -2.01 -2.44 -11.67
CA TYR A 578 -1.93 -1.49 -10.55
C TYR A 578 -3.12 -1.68 -9.60
N VAL A 579 -2.81 -1.96 -8.34
CA VAL A 579 -3.78 -2.24 -7.26
C VAL A 579 -3.65 -1.16 -6.18
N PRO A 580 -4.54 -0.15 -6.15
CA PRO A 580 -4.50 0.92 -5.16
C PRO A 580 -4.83 0.41 -3.74
N PRO A 581 -4.35 1.10 -2.70
CA PRO A 581 -4.61 0.71 -1.31
C PRO A 581 -6.08 0.90 -0.97
N HIS A 582 -6.57 0.08 -0.03
CA HIS A 582 -7.98 0.06 0.34
C HIS A 582 -8.19 -0.18 1.85
N PRO A 583 -9.40 0.05 2.40
CA PRO A 583 -9.65 -0.07 3.84
C PRO A 583 -10.21 -1.46 4.24
N CYS A 584 -10.42 -2.36 3.28
CA CYS A 584 -11.15 -3.60 3.49
C CYS A 584 -10.33 -4.66 4.24
N GLN A 585 -10.99 -5.49 5.06
CA GLN A 585 -10.35 -6.62 5.80
C GLN A 585 -10.73 -8.01 5.27
N CYS A 586 -11.45 -8.11 4.13
CA CYS A 586 -11.77 -9.41 3.54
C CYS A 586 -10.49 -10.23 3.33
N PHE A 587 -10.55 -11.54 3.58
CA PHE A 587 -9.46 -12.51 3.41
C PHE A 587 -8.16 -12.12 4.12
N GLY A 588 -8.24 -11.58 5.34
CA GLY A 588 -7.06 -11.09 6.10
C GLY A 588 -5.94 -12.12 6.33
N GLU A 589 -6.21 -13.41 6.12
CA GLU A 589 -5.23 -14.49 6.23
C GLU A 589 -4.21 -14.52 5.08
N ILE A 590 -4.64 -14.12 3.88
CA ILE A 590 -3.87 -14.26 2.64
C ILE A 590 -3.78 -12.96 1.83
N LYS A 591 -4.71 -12.04 1.99
CA LYS A 591 -4.80 -10.88 1.10
C LYS A 591 -3.59 -9.96 1.27
N PHE A 592 -3.01 -9.59 0.14
CA PHE A 592 -1.86 -8.72 0.04
C PHE A 592 -2.31 -7.24 0.05
N ASP A 593 -2.21 -6.60 1.20
CA ASP A 593 -2.58 -5.19 1.40
C ASP A 593 -1.44 -4.24 0.99
N GLY A 594 -1.77 -3.13 0.34
CA GLY A 594 -0.84 -2.06 0.00
C GLY A 594 -1.17 -1.38 -1.32
N PHE A 595 -0.33 -0.44 -1.76
CA PHE A 595 -0.34 0.03 -3.14
C PHE A 595 0.71 -0.75 -3.92
N HIS A 596 0.27 -1.58 -4.86
CA HIS A 596 1.18 -2.46 -5.61
C HIS A 596 1.04 -2.27 -7.11
N ALA A 597 2.16 -2.46 -7.83
CA ALA A 597 2.13 -2.90 -9.21
C ALA A 597 2.57 -4.36 -9.28
N LEU A 598 1.84 -5.15 -10.06
CA LEU A 598 2.05 -6.58 -10.16
C LEU A 598 2.22 -6.99 -11.63
N GLY A 599 3.16 -7.89 -11.88
CA GLY A 599 3.43 -8.42 -13.22
C GLY A 599 2.99 -9.87 -13.37
N ALA A 600 2.87 -10.31 -14.62
CA ALA A 600 2.69 -11.71 -14.99
C ALA A 600 3.90 -12.59 -14.57
N ALA A 601 3.82 -13.89 -14.83
CA ALA A 601 4.96 -14.80 -14.62
C ALA A 601 6.16 -14.35 -15.48
N ARG A 602 7.36 -14.53 -14.93
CA ARG A 602 8.61 -14.15 -15.58
C ARG A 602 9.40 -15.36 -16.03
N ALA A 603 10.18 -15.20 -17.10
CA ALA A 603 11.16 -16.21 -17.51
C ALA A 603 12.25 -16.32 -16.44
N THR A 604 12.53 -17.54 -15.96
CA THR A 604 13.56 -17.78 -14.95
C THR A 604 14.95 -17.66 -15.59
N ARG A 605 15.69 -16.60 -15.24
CA ARG A 605 17.08 -16.36 -15.70
C ARG A 605 18.10 -16.38 -14.56
N GLU A 606 17.61 -16.36 -13.33
CA GLU A 606 18.41 -16.27 -12.11
C GLU A 606 18.96 -17.64 -11.72
N ARG A 607 20.22 -17.70 -11.31
CA ARG A 607 20.84 -18.92 -10.78
C ARG A 607 20.53 -19.05 -9.29
N GLU A 608 20.16 -20.26 -8.87
CA GLU A 608 20.04 -20.57 -7.46
C GLU A 608 21.36 -20.33 -6.72
N ILE A 609 21.25 -19.84 -5.49
CA ILE A 609 22.41 -19.55 -4.65
C ILE A 609 22.82 -20.83 -3.93
N ASN A 610 23.94 -21.43 -4.37
CA ASN A 610 24.49 -22.66 -3.80
C ASN A 610 25.20 -22.41 -2.45
N ALA A 611 26.02 -21.36 -2.35
CA ALA A 611 26.71 -20.98 -1.11
C ALA A 611 25.91 -19.89 -0.38
N ARG A 612 25.08 -20.28 0.58
CA ARG A 612 24.17 -19.37 1.30
C ARG A 612 24.78 -18.75 2.57
N LEU A 613 25.67 -19.47 3.23
CA LEU A 613 26.29 -19.06 4.48
C LEU A 613 27.65 -18.41 4.21
N MET A 614 27.86 -17.20 4.75
CA MET A 614 29.16 -16.53 4.77
C MET A 614 29.63 -16.38 6.22
N LYS A 615 30.85 -16.82 6.48
CA LYS A 615 31.54 -16.67 7.77
C LYS A 615 32.22 -15.31 7.80
N GLY A 616 31.98 -14.53 8.85
CA GLY A 616 32.58 -13.21 9.06
C GLY A 616 33.83 -13.24 9.93
N PRO A 617 34.48 -12.08 10.18
CA PRO A 617 35.73 -11.98 10.94
C PRO A 617 35.65 -12.47 12.39
N ALA A 618 34.45 -12.46 12.99
CA ALA A 618 34.21 -12.96 14.34
C ALA A 618 33.77 -14.43 14.39
N TYR A 619 33.65 -15.12 13.24
CA TYR A 619 33.27 -16.53 13.19
C TYR A 619 34.25 -17.40 13.97
N GLY A 620 33.74 -18.32 14.81
CA GLY A 620 34.56 -19.19 15.65
C GLY A 620 35.24 -18.49 16.84
N LYS A 621 35.15 -17.15 16.96
CA LYS A 621 35.67 -16.36 18.09
C LYS A 621 34.60 -16.09 19.15
N VAL A 622 33.39 -16.61 18.95
CA VAL A 622 32.27 -16.47 19.87
C VAL A 622 32.05 -17.82 20.55
N MET A 623 32.22 -17.86 21.87
CA MET A 623 31.97 -19.06 22.67
C MET A 623 30.47 -19.36 22.68
N PHE A 624 30.08 -20.49 22.08
CA PHE A 624 28.71 -20.99 22.15
C PHE A 624 28.62 -21.90 23.36
N ALA A 625 28.21 -21.37 24.52
CA ALA A 625 27.87 -22.24 25.64
C ALA A 625 26.74 -23.18 25.19
N ALA A 626 26.91 -24.50 25.29
CA ALA A 626 25.81 -25.43 25.02
C ALA A 626 24.57 -25.01 25.84
N ASP A 627 23.37 -25.15 25.26
CA ASP A 627 22.14 -24.91 26.01
C ASP A 627 22.00 -26.02 27.08
N ASN A 628 22.65 -25.82 28.22
CA ASN A 628 22.68 -26.77 29.33
C ASN A 628 21.40 -26.68 30.20
N ARG A 629 20.38 -25.94 29.76
CA ARG A 629 19.06 -25.98 30.40
C ARG A 629 18.47 -27.35 30.10
N THR A 630 18.13 -28.11 31.14
CA THR A 630 17.30 -29.30 31.01
C THR A 630 16.02 -28.86 30.28
N PRO A 631 15.68 -29.42 29.10
CA PRO A 631 14.42 -29.08 28.44
C PRO A 631 13.32 -29.36 29.46
N SER A 632 12.63 -28.32 29.93
CA SER A 632 11.44 -28.61 30.74
C SER A 632 10.50 -29.38 29.83
N THR A 633 10.16 -30.61 30.23
CA THR A 633 9.14 -31.40 29.55
C THR A 633 7.74 -30.84 29.80
N SER A 634 7.63 -29.92 30.77
CA SER A 634 6.42 -29.19 31.10
C SER A 634 6.26 -28.00 30.16
N ARG A 635 5.22 -28.07 29.32
CA ARG A 635 4.76 -26.97 28.45
C ARG A 635 4.57 -25.66 29.22
N GLN A 636 4.24 -25.75 30.51
CA GLN A 636 3.94 -24.59 31.35
C GLN A 636 5.20 -23.80 31.75
N ASP A 637 6.35 -24.45 31.89
CA ASP A 637 7.62 -23.78 32.21
C ASP A 637 8.29 -23.21 30.96
N LEU A 638 8.11 -23.85 29.79
CA LEU A 638 8.68 -23.39 28.51
C LEU A 638 8.07 -22.08 28.00
N ILE A 639 6.79 -21.83 28.30
CA ILE A 639 6.07 -20.60 27.86
C ILE A 639 6.61 -19.36 28.58
N TRP A 640 7.14 -19.49 29.81
CA TRP A 640 7.61 -18.39 30.64
C TRP A 640 9.12 -18.41 30.92
N ALA A 641 9.83 -19.43 30.41
CA ALA A 641 11.28 -19.48 30.49
C ALA A 641 11.90 -18.37 29.62
N PRO A 642 13.04 -17.79 30.03
CA PRO A 642 13.74 -16.81 29.21
C PRO A 642 14.05 -17.43 27.84
N PRO A 643 13.68 -16.74 26.75
CA PRO A 643 13.65 -17.27 25.38
C PRO A 643 15.04 -17.65 24.82
N VAL A 644 16.08 -17.16 25.49
CA VAL A 644 17.41 -16.91 24.97
C VAL A 644 18.42 -17.34 26.03
N ARG A 645 19.61 -17.80 25.63
CA ARG A 645 20.72 -18.03 26.57
C ARG A 645 21.30 -16.69 27.02
N ASN A 646 20.56 -16.00 27.87
CA ASN A 646 20.97 -14.77 28.49
C ASN A 646 21.25 -15.01 29.97
N PRO A 647 22.32 -14.45 30.53
CA PRO A 647 22.70 -14.72 31.91
C PRO A 647 21.83 -13.98 32.93
N ASP A 648 21.11 -12.94 32.52
CA ASP A 648 20.33 -12.05 33.39
C ASP A 648 18.83 -12.12 33.09
N SER A 649 18.03 -12.28 34.14
CA SER A 649 16.56 -12.37 34.08
C SER A 649 15.88 -11.03 33.79
N ASP A 650 16.57 -9.90 34.00
CA ASP A 650 16.04 -8.55 33.78
C ASP A 650 16.09 -8.10 32.32
N ASP A 651 16.65 -8.92 31.43
CA ASP A 651 16.84 -8.59 30.03
C ASP A 651 15.53 -8.59 29.23
N TRP A 652 15.46 -7.71 28.24
CA TRP A 652 14.47 -7.68 27.17
C TRP A 652 15.16 -8.06 25.84
N PRO A 653 15.50 -9.35 25.61
CA PRO A 653 16.45 -9.78 24.58
C PRO A 653 15.89 -9.85 23.16
N THR A 654 14.57 -9.83 22.98
CA THR A 654 13.93 -9.91 21.67
C THR A 654 12.72 -9.00 21.58
N TYR A 655 12.18 -8.83 20.39
CA TYR A 655 10.98 -8.05 20.16
C TYR A 655 9.83 -8.54 21.06
N ARG A 656 9.24 -7.61 21.82
CA ARG A 656 8.21 -7.87 22.84
C ARG A 656 8.64 -8.86 23.93
N HIS A 657 9.89 -8.74 24.37
CA HIS A 657 10.53 -9.41 25.51
C HIS A 657 10.87 -10.88 25.30
N ASP A 658 9.89 -11.72 24.94
CA ASP A 658 10.04 -13.18 24.94
C ASP A 658 9.54 -13.87 23.67
N ILE A 659 9.71 -15.20 23.58
CA ILE A 659 9.30 -16.01 22.43
C ILE A 659 7.78 -16.00 22.21
N THR A 660 6.99 -15.69 23.24
CA THR A 660 5.52 -15.56 23.14
C THR A 660 5.10 -14.16 22.69
N ARG A 661 6.06 -13.22 22.63
CA ARG A 661 5.88 -11.80 22.33
C ARG A 661 4.95 -11.13 23.35
N SER A 662 5.09 -11.48 24.63
CA SER A 662 4.15 -11.08 25.68
C SER A 662 4.05 -9.57 25.90
N GLY A 663 5.15 -8.83 25.72
CA GLY A 663 5.24 -7.42 26.12
C GLY A 663 5.23 -7.21 27.64
N CYS A 664 5.53 -8.25 28.42
CA CYS A 664 5.66 -8.22 29.87
C CYS A 664 7.12 -8.40 30.26
N ALA A 665 7.70 -7.44 30.98
CA ALA A 665 9.05 -7.52 31.52
C ALA A 665 9.10 -8.37 32.80
N SER A 666 10.28 -8.93 33.07
CA SER A 666 10.61 -9.57 34.35
C SER A 666 10.97 -8.57 35.45
N THR A 667 11.48 -7.39 35.08
CA THR A 667 11.85 -6.33 36.03
C THR A 667 10.63 -5.52 36.47
N ASP A 668 10.68 -5.01 37.70
CA ASP A 668 9.78 -3.94 38.15
C ASP A 668 10.32 -2.58 37.68
N VAL A 669 9.43 -1.66 37.32
CA VAL A 669 9.78 -0.25 37.07
C VAL A 669 8.88 0.63 37.93
N PRO A 670 9.43 1.55 38.74
CA PRO A 670 8.63 2.41 39.62
C PRO A 670 7.63 3.29 38.86
N ALA A 671 6.54 3.66 39.52
CA ALA A 671 5.52 4.52 38.93
C ALA A 671 5.97 5.99 38.80
N ASP A 672 6.77 6.47 39.76
CA ASP A 672 7.36 7.80 39.74
C ASP A 672 8.66 7.80 38.95
N LEU A 673 8.57 8.29 37.71
CA LEU A 673 9.67 8.32 36.76
C LEU A 673 10.35 9.69 36.67
N GLU A 674 11.64 9.66 36.36
CA GLU A 674 12.42 10.79 35.85
C GLU A 674 13.24 10.40 34.60
N LYS A 675 13.61 11.41 33.81
CA LYS A 675 14.44 11.21 32.64
C LYS A 675 15.88 10.96 33.07
N LYS A 676 16.38 9.76 32.75
CA LYS A 676 17.79 9.42 32.94
C LYS A 676 18.67 9.97 31.82
N TRP A 677 18.31 9.67 30.56
CA TRP A 677 19.02 10.17 29.38
C TRP A 677 18.12 10.19 28.15
N GLU A 678 18.55 10.93 27.12
CA GLU A 678 17.96 10.97 25.78
C GLU A 678 19.08 10.85 24.74
N ALA A 679 18.91 10.00 23.73
CA ALA A 679 19.89 9.81 22.66
C ALA A 679 19.26 10.03 21.29
N ASN A 680 19.98 10.66 20.37
CA ASN A 680 19.56 10.81 18.97
C ASN A 680 20.25 9.74 18.11
N VAL A 681 19.45 8.88 17.48
CA VAL A 681 19.94 7.75 16.67
C VAL A 681 19.68 7.97 15.18
N GLY A 682 18.63 8.72 14.83
CA GLY A 682 18.28 9.08 13.45
C GLY A 682 16.83 8.76 13.10
N ASP A 683 16.40 9.13 11.91
CA ASP A 683 14.98 9.16 11.54
C ASP A 683 14.39 7.77 11.28
N LYS A 684 13.15 7.55 11.74
CA LYS A 684 12.37 6.29 11.66
C LYS A 684 13.09 5.07 12.29
N LEU A 685 12.92 4.94 13.59
CA LEU A 685 13.45 3.82 14.38
C LEU A 685 12.50 2.61 14.40
N SER A 686 13.06 1.42 14.60
CA SER A 686 12.32 0.23 15.06
C SER A 686 11.95 0.36 16.55
N SER A 687 11.26 -0.64 17.10
CA SER A 687 11.24 -0.84 18.55
C SER A 687 12.65 -1.14 19.09
N VAL A 688 12.79 -1.15 20.42
CA VAL A 688 14.07 -1.38 21.12
C VAL A 688 14.13 -2.76 21.76
N VAL A 689 15.34 -3.28 21.89
CA VAL A 689 15.71 -4.48 22.65
C VAL A 689 16.82 -4.11 23.62
N VAL A 690 16.80 -4.62 24.85
CA VAL A 690 17.77 -4.27 25.88
C VAL A 690 18.27 -5.54 26.56
N ALA A 691 19.55 -5.86 26.41
CA ALA A 691 20.16 -7.04 26.98
C ALA A 691 21.66 -6.83 27.25
N GLN A 692 22.19 -7.47 28.28
CA GLN A 692 23.59 -7.35 28.74
C GLN A 692 24.07 -5.89 28.86
N ASN A 693 23.24 -5.06 29.51
CA ASN A 693 23.43 -3.61 29.66
C ASN A 693 23.60 -2.82 28.34
N LYS A 694 23.10 -3.37 27.23
CA LYS A 694 23.15 -2.74 25.91
C LYS A 694 21.75 -2.61 25.34
N LEU A 695 21.50 -1.50 24.65
CA LEU A 695 20.28 -1.24 23.91
C LEU A 695 20.55 -1.39 22.40
N PHE A 696 19.67 -2.10 21.71
CA PHE A 696 19.70 -2.33 20.29
C PHE A 696 18.49 -1.71 19.62
N VAL A 697 18.73 -1.01 18.50
CA VAL A 697 17.70 -0.35 17.71
C VAL A 697 18.13 -0.29 16.25
N SER A 698 17.18 -0.37 15.33
CA SER A 698 17.42 -0.19 13.90
C SER A 698 16.93 1.18 13.45
N ALA A 699 17.77 1.95 12.76
CA ALA A 699 17.32 3.06 11.93
C ALA A 699 16.90 2.49 10.58
N VAL A 700 15.60 2.19 10.45
CA VAL A 700 15.03 1.29 9.45
C VAL A 700 15.45 1.68 8.05
N ASP A 701 15.18 2.93 7.69
CA ASP A 701 15.38 3.44 6.33
C ASP A 701 16.86 3.74 6.04
N LYS A 702 17.67 3.97 7.08
CA LYS A 702 19.13 4.17 6.98
C LYS A 702 19.89 2.84 6.94
N GLN A 703 19.18 1.71 6.93
CA GLN A 703 19.76 0.36 6.83
C GLN A 703 20.79 0.05 7.93
N THR A 704 20.67 0.70 9.10
CA THR A 704 21.71 0.67 10.14
C THR A 704 21.16 0.15 11.46
N VAL A 705 21.84 -0.83 12.06
CA VAL A 705 21.61 -1.29 13.44
C VAL A 705 22.59 -0.56 14.36
N TYR A 706 22.08 -0.01 15.46
CA TYR A 706 22.86 0.67 16.48
C TYR A 706 22.85 -0.12 17.78
N CYS A 707 23.99 -0.10 18.47
CA CYS A 707 24.12 -0.54 19.85
C CYS A 707 24.54 0.63 20.72
N LEU A 708 23.80 0.84 21.81
CA LEU A 708 24.03 1.89 22.78
C LEU A 708 24.26 1.24 24.15
N ASP A 709 25.03 1.90 24.99
CA ASP A 709 25.10 1.59 26.40
C ASP A 709 23.73 1.90 27.04
N ALA A 710 23.10 0.92 27.69
CA ALA A 710 21.74 1.09 28.23
C ALA A 710 21.70 2.04 29.45
N ALA A 711 22.83 2.23 30.14
CA ALA A 711 22.90 3.12 31.30
C ALA A 711 23.07 4.60 30.95
N THR A 712 23.71 4.89 29.83
CA THR A 712 24.14 6.25 29.44
C THR A 712 23.57 6.73 28.11
N GLY A 713 23.09 5.83 27.25
CA GLY A 713 22.66 6.14 25.89
C GLY A 713 23.81 6.41 24.92
N LYS A 714 25.07 6.21 25.33
CA LYS A 714 26.25 6.40 24.46
C LYS A 714 26.29 5.30 23.41
N ARG A 715 26.44 5.66 22.14
CA ARG A 715 26.65 4.68 21.05
C ARG A 715 27.96 3.91 21.28
N LEU A 716 27.86 2.59 21.33
CA LEU A 716 28.98 1.66 21.42
C LEU A 716 29.50 1.30 20.02
N TRP A 717 28.58 0.90 19.14
CA TRP A 717 28.90 0.56 17.75
C TRP A 717 27.67 0.74 16.84
N LYS A 718 27.91 0.67 15.53
CA LYS A 718 26.86 0.64 14.50
C LYS A 718 27.25 -0.37 13.42
N PHE A 719 26.26 -0.97 12.77
CA PHE A 719 26.44 -1.87 11.64
C PHE A 719 25.50 -1.46 10.50
N ILE A 720 26.09 -1.20 9.32
CA ILE A 720 25.33 -0.87 8.11
C ILE A 720 25.05 -2.16 7.36
N ALA A 721 23.78 -2.58 7.33
CA ALA A 721 23.31 -3.68 6.50
C ALA A 721 23.12 -3.20 5.04
N ALA A 722 22.79 -4.12 4.15
CA ALA A 722 22.54 -3.83 2.73
C ALA A 722 21.05 -3.71 2.38
N GLY A 723 20.21 -3.34 3.34
CA GLY A 723 18.78 -3.13 3.17
C GLY A 723 18.09 -2.73 4.47
N PRO A 724 16.81 -2.33 4.43
CA PRO A 724 16.09 -1.94 5.63
C PRO A 724 16.01 -3.05 6.68
N VAL A 725 16.03 -2.67 7.96
CA VAL A 725 15.87 -3.57 9.11
C VAL A 725 14.67 -3.06 9.90
N ASP A 726 13.50 -3.66 9.70
CA ASP A 726 12.18 -3.12 10.11
C ASP A 726 11.76 -3.41 11.55
N SER A 727 12.57 -4.17 12.28
CA SER A 727 12.33 -4.58 13.66
C SER A 727 13.66 -4.88 14.37
N PRO A 728 13.74 -4.87 15.72
CA PRO A 728 15.02 -4.92 16.42
C PRO A 728 15.70 -6.31 16.35
N PRO A 729 17.02 -6.37 16.54
CA PRO A 729 17.72 -7.65 16.68
C PRO A 729 17.25 -8.48 17.87
N THR A 730 17.41 -9.80 17.76
CA THR A 730 17.32 -10.71 18.89
C THR A 730 18.71 -10.99 19.42
N VAL A 731 18.94 -10.71 20.70
CA VAL A 731 20.17 -11.04 21.39
C VAL A 731 20.10 -12.49 21.84
N ASP A 732 21.13 -13.31 21.56
CA ASP A 732 21.31 -14.65 22.10
C ASP A 732 22.77 -14.96 22.43
N GLY A 733 23.04 -15.14 23.72
CA GLY A 733 24.40 -15.20 24.26
C GLY A 733 25.21 -13.98 23.79
N ALA A 734 26.34 -14.23 23.16
CA ALA A 734 27.24 -13.18 22.67
C ALA A 734 26.88 -12.67 21.25
N MET A 735 25.69 -12.99 20.72
CA MET A 735 25.27 -12.60 19.37
C MET A 735 24.02 -11.74 19.36
N ALA A 736 23.99 -10.75 18.45
CA ALA A 736 22.79 -10.03 18.05
C ALA A 736 22.41 -10.50 16.63
N ILE A 737 21.29 -11.21 16.50
CA ILE A 737 20.84 -11.87 15.28
C ILE A 737 19.62 -11.13 14.73
N PHE A 738 19.62 -10.79 13.45
CA PHE A 738 18.51 -10.09 12.81
C PHE A 738 18.36 -10.41 11.32
N GLY A 739 17.13 -10.38 10.84
CA GLY A 739 16.83 -10.40 9.41
C GLY A 739 16.97 -9.03 8.76
N CYS A 740 17.09 -9.02 7.45
CA CYS A 740 17.16 -7.80 6.66
C CYS A 740 16.27 -7.94 5.43
N ARG A 741 15.65 -6.84 5.03
CA ARG A 741 14.79 -6.80 3.84
C ARG A 741 15.58 -7.00 2.54
N ASN A 742 16.91 -7.07 2.58
CA ASN A 742 17.75 -7.54 1.47
C ASN A 742 17.79 -9.07 1.30
N GLY A 743 17.00 -9.83 2.08
CA GLY A 743 16.91 -11.28 1.98
C GLY A 743 18.01 -12.05 2.71
N HIS A 744 18.70 -11.41 3.66
CA HIS A 744 19.68 -12.05 4.53
C HIS A 744 19.25 -12.06 5.99
N VAL A 745 19.87 -12.96 6.75
CA VAL A 745 19.97 -12.90 8.21
C VAL A 745 21.42 -12.68 8.59
N TYR A 746 21.68 -11.81 9.56
CA TYR A 746 22.99 -11.47 10.07
C TYR A 746 23.09 -11.87 11.54
N ALA A 747 24.26 -12.35 11.97
CA ALA A 747 24.64 -12.47 13.36
C ALA A 747 25.90 -11.64 13.63
N LEU A 748 25.79 -10.69 14.55
CA LEU A 748 26.88 -9.82 14.97
C LEU A 748 27.30 -10.17 16.39
N ARG A 749 28.58 -9.99 16.71
CA ARG A 749 29.06 -10.11 18.09
C ARG A 749 28.56 -8.90 18.90
N VAL A 750 27.97 -9.18 20.06
CA VAL A 750 27.34 -8.16 20.92
C VAL A 750 28.33 -7.10 21.42
N SER A 751 29.59 -7.46 21.65
CA SER A 751 30.59 -6.57 22.24
C SER A 751 30.97 -5.38 21.34
N ASP A 752 31.02 -5.59 20.02
CA ASP A 752 31.62 -4.64 19.07
C ASP A 752 30.89 -4.55 17.71
N GLY A 753 29.89 -5.39 17.47
CA GLY A 753 29.14 -5.39 16.22
C GLY A 753 29.86 -6.06 15.05
N GLU A 754 30.97 -6.77 15.28
CA GLU A 754 31.65 -7.50 14.21
C GLU A 754 30.79 -8.66 13.69
N LEU A 755 30.83 -8.87 12.37
CA LEU A 755 30.07 -9.94 11.72
C LEU A 755 30.62 -11.32 12.13
N VAL A 756 29.74 -12.15 12.72
CA VAL A 756 30.00 -13.56 13.00
C VAL A 756 29.67 -14.37 11.76
N TRP A 757 28.42 -14.33 11.29
CA TRP A 757 27.99 -14.96 10.04
C TRP A 757 26.83 -14.17 9.42
N ARG A 758 26.62 -14.38 8.11
CA ARG A 758 25.37 -14.00 7.42
C ARG A 758 24.87 -15.14 6.54
N PHE A 759 23.56 -15.28 6.44
CA PHE A 759 22.89 -16.31 5.67
C PHE A 759 21.96 -15.70 4.63
N ARG A 760 22.04 -16.17 3.38
CA ARG A 760 21.17 -15.77 2.27
C ARG A 760 19.89 -16.63 2.25
N ALA A 761 18.81 -16.08 2.79
CA ALA A 761 17.51 -16.73 2.83
C ALA A 761 16.79 -16.72 1.47
N ALA A 762 16.96 -15.64 0.72
CA ALA A 762 16.40 -15.53 -0.63
C ALA A 762 16.96 -16.63 -1.55
N PRO A 763 16.12 -17.32 -2.35
CA PRO A 763 16.58 -18.36 -3.27
C PRO A 763 17.54 -17.82 -4.34
N VAL A 764 17.35 -16.56 -4.76
CA VAL A 764 18.13 -15.84 -5.78
C VAL A 764 18.30 -14.36 -5.39
N ASP A 765 19.24 -13.65 -6.01
CA ASP A 765 19.46 -12.21 -5.77
C ASP A 765 18.62 -11.36 -6.71
N ARG A 766 17.37 -11.12 -6.30
CA ARG A 766 16.43 -10.28 -7.04
C ARG A 766 15.81 -9.23 -6.14
N ARG A 767 15.90 -7.99 -6.60
CA ARG A 767 15.52 -6.81 -5.82
C ARG A 767 14.55 -5.93 -6.58
N THR A 768 13.72 -5.24 -5.80
CA THR A 768 12.82 -4.23 -6.30
C THR A 768 12.63 -3.10 -5.30
N VAL A 769 11.89 -2.08 -5.70
CA VAL A 769 11.55 -0.95 -4.85
C VAL A 769 10.28 -1.28 -4.06
N VAL A 770 10.43 -1.28 -2.74
CA VAL A 770 9.35 -1.46 -1.77
C VAL A 770 9.42 -0.30 -0.80
N ARG A 771 8.33 0.48 -0.71
CA ARG A 771 8.20 1.64 0.18
C ARG A 771 9.37 2.62 0.05
N GLU A 772 9.75 2.89 -1.20
CA GLU A 772 10.85 3.79 -1.59
C GLU A 772 12.25 3.34 -1.13
N ARG A 773 12.43 2.06 -0.80
CA ARG A 773 13.72 1.43 -0.52
C ARG A 773 13.94 0.24 -1.44
N LEU A 774 15.21 -0.06 -1.73
CA LEU A 774 15.57 -1.27 -2.48
C LEU A 774 15.56 -2.46 -1.52
N GLU A 775 14.82 -3.51 -1.88
CA GLU A 775 14.62 -4.71 -1.06
C GLU A 775 14.67 -5.97 -1.93
N SER A 776 15.01 -7.10 -1.31
CA SER A 776 14.80 -8.42 -1.91
C SER A 776 13.31 -8.69 -2.05
N VAL A 777 12.89 -9.36 -3.11
CA VAL A 777 11.51 -9.87 -3.22
C VAL A 777 11.21 -11.01 -2.23
N TRP A 778 12.24 -11.55 -1.57
CA TRP A 778 12.12 -12.36 -0.37
C TRP A 778 12.75 -11.62 0.82
N PRO A 779 12.09 -10.59 1.37
CA PRO A 779 12.60 -9.86 2.52
C PRO A 779 12.51 -10.73 3.79
N VAL A 780 13.36 -10.46 4.77
CA VAL A 780 13.29 -11.05 6.11
C VAL A 780 13.08 -9.94 7.13
N HIS A 781 12.13 -10.12 8.06
CA HIS A 781 11.94 -9.18 9.17
C HIS A 781 13.15 -9.14 10.10
N GLY A 782 13.44 -7.96 10.65
CA GLY A 782 14.54 -7.75 11.60
C GLY A 782 14.51 -8.71 12.79
N SER A 783 13.38 -8.82 13.47
CA SER A 783 13.18 -9.74 14.59
C SER A 783 13.07 -11.17 14.12
N VAL A 784 14.07 -11.98 14.46
CA VAL A 784 14.02 -13.44 14.34
C VAL A 784 13.47 -14.08 15.63
N LEU A 785 13.10 -15.36 15.57
CA LEU A 785 12.72 -16.15 16.74
C LEU A 785 13.88 -17.10 17.07
N VAL A 786 14.33 -17.14 18.31
CA VAL A 786 15.35 -18.11 18.76
C VAL A 786 14.71 -19.06 19.76
N VAL A 787 14.78 -20.37 19.50
CA VAL A 787 14.28 -21.43 20.39
C VAL A 787 15.29 -22.57 20.37
N ASN A 788 15.76 -23.01 21.55
CA ASN A 788 16.69 -24.13 21.73
C ASN A 788 17.92 -24.04 20.79
N GLY A 789 18.58 -22.88 20.76
CA GLY A 789 19.75 -22.63 19.92
C GLY A 789 19.49 -22.62 18.41
N THR A 790 18.22 -22.55 17.98
CA THR A 790 17.84 -22.51 16.56
C THR A 790 17.13 -21.19 16.24
N VAL A 791 17.57 -20.53 15.16
CA VAL A 791 17.03 -19.26 14.66
C VAL A 791 15.98 -19.55 13.58
N TYR A 792 14.73 -19.18 13.85
CA TYR A 792 13.60 -19.32 12.95
C TYR A 792 13.16 -17.98 12.36
N PHE A 793 12.90 -17.97 11.06
CA PHE A 793 12.40 -16.79 10.34
C PHE A 793 11.77 -17.18 9.00
N ALA A 794 10.95 -16.27 8.46
CA ALA A 794 10.33 -16.38 7.14
C ALA A 794 10.92 -15.36 6.16
N ALA A 795 11.11 -15.75 4.90
CA ALA A 795 11.57 -14.91 3.80
C ALA A 795 10.56 -14.93 2.64
N GLY A 796 10.04 -13.77 2.24
CA GLY A 796 8.97 -13.65 1.23
C GLY A 796 8.02 -12.50 1.52
N HIS A 797 7.20 -12.09 0.54
CA HIS A 797 6.08 -11.15 0.78
C HIS A 797 4.74 -11.87 0.98
N THR A 798 4.51 -12.94 0.22
CA THR A 798 3.26 -13.72 0.21
C THR A 798 3.60 -15.15 -0.22
N SER A 799 2.77 -16.15 0.08
CA SER A 799 2.95 -17.48 -0.51
C SER A 799 2.53 -17.56 -1.98
N TYR A 800 1.91 -16.51 -2.54
CA TYR A 800 1.36 -16.50 -3.90
C TYR A 800 2.32 -15.98 -4.96
N LEU A 801 2.95 -14.85 -4.68
CA LEU A 801 3.88 -14.19 -5.59
C LEU A 801 5.28 -14.79 -5.45
N ASP A 802 6.07 -14.72 -6.52
CA ASP A 802 7.53 -14.88 -6.45
C ASP A 802 8.00 -16.20 -5.84
N GLY A 803 7.32 -17.31 -6.16
CA GLY A 803 7.72 -18.64 -5.67
C GLY A 803 7.46 -18.87 -4.17
N GLY A 804 6.74 -17.95 -3.52
CA GLY A 804 6.22 -18.11 -2.17
C GLY A 804 7.17 -17.73 -1.05
N ILE A 805 6.90 -18.26 0.15
CA ILE A 805 7.63 -17.96 1.38
C ILE A 805 8.58 -19.12 1.68
N ARG A 806 9.84 -18.82 1.99
CA ARG A 806 10.79 -19.77 2.58
C ARG A 806 10.77 -19.63 4.10
N LEU A 807 10.62 -20.73 4.81
CA LEU A 807 10.72 -20.79 6.27
C LEU A 807 11.99 -21.58 6.63
N TYR A 808 12.83 -21.02 7.48
CA TYR A 808 14.12 -21.61 7.86
C TYR A 808 14.25 -21.78 9.37
N GLY A 809 15.02 -22.78 9.78
CA GLY A 809 15.59 -22.96 11.11
C GLY A 809 17.09 -23.13 10.97
N LEU A 810 17.88 -22.16 11.46
CA LEU A 810 19.35 -22.20 11.40
C LEU A 810 19.94 -22.51 12.78
N ASP A 811 21.07 -23.19 12.83
CA ASP A 811 21.88 -23.19 14.05
C ASP A 811 22.31 -21.77 14.41
N ALA A 812 22.05 -21.31 15.64
CA ALA A 812 22.38 -19.94 16.02
C ALA A 812 23.89 -19.68 16.03
N GLY A 813 24.71 -20.69 16.34
CA GLY A 813 26.16 -20.55 16.49
C GLY A 813 26.88 -20.58 15.16
N THR A 814 26.48 -21.49 14.28
CA THR A 814 27.16 -21.70 12.99
C THR A 814 26.46 -21.01 11.82
N GLY A 815 25.15 -20.76 11.91
CA GLY A 815 24.33 -20.30 10.80
C GLY A 815 23.97 -21.39 9.80
N ASP A 816 24.29 -22.67 10.09
CA ASP A 816 23.97 -23.80 9.22
C ASP A 816 22.46 -24.07 9.21
N VAL A 817 21.93 -24.47 8.07
CA VAL A 817 20.52 -24.83 7.93
C VAL A 817 20.25 -26.15 8.65
N LYS A 818 19.41 -26.14 9.69
CA LYS A 818 18.87 -27.35 10.33
C LYS A 818 17.59 -27.81 9.64
N TYR A 819 16.70 -26.85 9.36
CA TYR A 819 15.38 -27.11 8.80
C TYR A 819 15.03 -26.05 7.76
N SER A 820 14.28 -26.46 6.74
CA SER A 820 13.69 -25.52 5.80
C SER A 820 12.43 -26.08 5.15
N THR A 821 11.46 -25.22 4.88
CA THR A 821 10.29 -25.56 4.07
C THR A 821 9.86 -24.39 3.20
N THR A 822 9.02 -24.65 2.21
CA THR A 822 8.45 -23.64 1.32
C THR A 822 6.94 -23.65 1.43
N ILE A 823 6.35 -22.46 1.51
CA ILE A 823 4.91 -22.26 1.49
C ILE A 823 4.55 -21.55 0.18
N SER A 824 3.82 -22.23 -0.69
CA SER A 824 3.34 -21.70 -1.97
C SER A 824 1.81 -21.77 -2.08
N SER A 825 1.24 -20.92 -2.93
CA SER A 825 -0.18 -20.92 -3.31
C SER A 825 -0.31 -20.70 -4.81
N ASP A 826 -1.33 -21.30 -5.42
CA ASP A 826 -1.66 -21.11 -6.83
C ASP A 826 -2.39 -19.79 -7.11
N GLY A 827 -2.92 -19.15 -6.07
CA GLY A 827 -3.73 -17.92 -6.11
C GLY A 827 -5.23 -18.12 -6.33
N ALA A 828 -5.63 -19.30 -6.78
CA ALA A 828 -7.01 -19.64 -7.13
C ALA A 828 -7.84 -20.08 -5.92
N SER A 829 -7.16 -20.49 -4.84
CA SER A 829 -7.78 -20.88 -3.57
C SER A 829 -7.50 -19.88 -2.44
N ARG A 830 -8.15 -20.11 -1.29
CA ARG A 830 -7.83 -19.39 -0.05
C ARG A 830 -6.65 -20.01 0.72
N GLU A 831 -6.06 -21.08 0.22
CA GLU A 831 -4.92 -21.71 0.87
C GLU A 831 -3.65 -20.89 0.62
N GLY A 832 -2.92 -20.61 1.70
CA GLY A 832 -1.67 -19.87 1.62
C GLY A 832 -1.27 -19.25 2.96
N ALA A 833 -0.33 -18.33 2.92
CA ALA A 833 0.16 -17.61 4.08
C ALA A 833 0.70 -16.22 3.73
N MET A 834 0.66 -15.36 4.74
CA MET A 834 1.41 -14.11 4.81
C MET A 834 2.52 -14.25 5.87
N PRO A 835 3.73 -13.72 5.61
CA PRO A 835 4.85 -13.77 6.55
C PRO A 835 4.64 -12.78 7.71
N ASP A 836 5.33 -13.03 8.82
CA ASP A 836 5.37 -12.13 9.99
C ASP A 836 6.56 -12.49 10.88
N VAL A 837 6.78 -11.68 11.91
CA VAL A 837 7.64 -12.06 13.04
C VAL A 837 7.07 -13.30 13.72
N LEU A 838 7.90 -14.33 13.92
CA LEU A 838 7.47 -15.62 14.44
C LEU A 838 7.29 -15.59 15.97
N ILE A 839 6.37 -16.43 16.45
CA ILE A 839 6.01 -16.62 17.86
C ILE A 839 6.16 -18.10 18.21
N SER A 840 6.57 -18.43 19.45
CA SER A 840 6.66 -19.81 19.93
C SER A 840 6.15 -19.96 21.36
N ASP A 841 5.65 -21.16 21.68
CA ASP A 841 5.38 -21.65 23.03
C ASP A 841 6.48 -22.60 23.55
N GLY A 842 7.62 -22.64 22.86
CA GLY A 842 8.75 -23.55 23.12
C GLY A 842 8.65 -24.91 22.42
N GLN A 843 7.48 -25.28 21.88
CA GLN A 843 7.26 -26.55 21.17
C GLN A 843 6.75 -26.36 19.73
N SER A 844 6.05 -25.27 19.48
CA SER A 844 5.45 -24.92 18.21
C SER A 844 5.93 -23.56 17.74
N ILE A 845 5.96 -23.36 16.43
CA ILE A 845 6.24 -22.10 15.78
C ILE A 845 4.96 -21.63 15.09
N VAL A 846 4.55 -20.40 15.36
CA VAL A 846 3.34 -19.81 14.78
C VAL A 846 3.74 -18.63 13.88
N MET A 847 3.24 -18.67 12.65
CA MET A 847 3.33 -17.59 11.68
C MET A 847 1.92 -17.19 11.27
N ARG A 848 1.39 -16.15 11.92
CA ARG A 848 -0.02 -15.74 11.79
C ARG A 848 -0.98 -16.93 11.96
N PHE A 849 -1.64 -17.35 10.88
CA PHE A 849 -2.66 -18.40 10.84
C PHE A 849 -2.07 -19.81 10.62
N ARG A 850 -0.76 -19.95 10.43
CA ARG A 850 -0.06 -21.23 10.21
C ARG A 850 0.74 -21.64 11.44
N SER A 851 0.87 -22.93 11.67
CA SER A 851 1.61 -23.49 12.81
C SER A 851 2.49 -24.65 12.36
N TYR A 852 3.66 -24.77 13.00
CA TYR A 852 4.67 -25.76 12.68
C TYR A 852 5.25 -26.33 13.98
N ASP A 853 5.79 -27.54 13.93
CA ASP A 853 6.70 -28.01 14.97
C ASP A 853 8.11 -27.40 14.79
N LEU A 854 9.02 -27.70 15.72
CA LEU A 854 10.41 -27.20 15.67
C LEU A 854 11.22 -27.74 14.47
N SER A 855 10.75 -28.78 13.78
CA SER A 855 11.36 -29.28 12.54
C SER A 855 10.79 -28.61 11.27
N LEU A 856 9.92 -27.60 11.46
CA LEU A 856 9.19 -26.90 10.40
C LEU A 856 8.19 -27.76 9.62
N LYS A 857 7.74 -28.87 10.21
CA LYS A 857 6.60 -29.61 9.68
C LYS A 857 5.30 -28.94 10.12
N GLU A 858 4.38 -28.72 9.18
CA GLU A 858 3.11 -28.07 9.49
C GLU A 858 2.27 -28.92 10.47
N THR A 859 1.70 -28.24 11.46
CA THR A 859 0.89 -28.85 12.52
C THR A 859 -0.43 -28.12 12.69
N LYS A 860 -1.35 -28.74 13.43
CA LYS A 860 -2.54 -28.03 13.90
C LYS A 860 -2.13 -26.99 14.93
N ARG A 861 -2.86 -25.87 14.94
CA ARG A 861 -2.60 -24.78 15.88
C ARG A 861 -2.59 -25.27 17.34
N PRO A 862 -1.58 -24.88 18.14
CA PRO A 862 -1.51 -25.26 19.55
C PRO A 862 -2.67 -24.66 20.38
N LYS A 863 -3.10 -25.41 21.39
CA LYS A 863 -3.86 -24.91 22.55
C LYS A 863 -2.93 -24.99 23.77
N PRO A 864 -2.86 -23.97 24.63
CA PRO A 864 -3.59 -22.70 24.61
C PRO A 864 -3.15 -21.77 23.46
N ALA A 865 -4.09 -20.99 22.92
CA ALA A 865 -3.81 -20.21 21.72
C ALA A 865 -2.98 -18.94 22.02
N MET A 866 -1.81 -18.87 21.37
CA MET A 866 -0.86 -17.74 21.35
C MET A 866 -1.43 -16.51 20.62
N ILE A 867 -0.69 -15.39 20.66
CA ILE A 867 -1.05 -14.18 19.92
C ILE A 867 -1.27 -14.51 18.45
N LEU A 868 -2.37 -14.03 17.89
CA LEU A 868 -2.64 -14.01 16.46
C LEU A 868 -2.82 -12.57 16.02
N ALA A 869 -1.81 -12.03 15.33
CA ALA A 869 -1.89 -10.74 14.69
C ALA A 869 -2.42 -10.89 13.26
N ASN A 870 -3.73 -10.68 13.07
CA ASN A 870 -4.39 -10.93 11.77
C ASN A 870 -3.85 -10.09 10.59
N THR A 871 -3.12 -9.02 10.87
CA THR A 871 -2.58 -8.10 9.86
C THR A 871 -1.05 -7.97 9.91
N GLY A 872 -0.40 -8.70 10.83
CA GLY A 872 1.03 -8.60 11.13
C GLY A 872 1.30 -7.96 12.49
N LEU A 873 2.35 -8.40 13.19
CA LEU A 873 2.80 -7.79 14.45
C LEU A 873 3.40 -6.40 14.25
N LEU A 874 3.97 -6.11 13.08
CA LEU A 874 4.56 -4.80 12.76
C LEU A 874 3.56 -3.83 12.08
N GLU A 875 2.27 -4.18 12.05
CA GLU A 875 1.23 -3.37 11.41
C GLU A 875 0.77 -2.19 12.29
N ASP A 876 1.22 -0.98 11.94
CA ASP A 876 1.02 0.21 12.74
C ASP A 876 -0.24 1.04 12.40
N CYS A 877 -1.07 0.61 11.44
CA CYS A 877 -2.32 1.30 11.13
C CYS A 877 -3.42 1.03 12.18
N TRP A 878 -4.10 2.10 12.60
CA TRP A 878 -5.04 2.15 13.75
C TRP A 878 -6.53 2.04 13.38
N GLY A 879 -6.89 1.32 12.32
CA GLY A 879 -8.29 1.16 11.92
C GLY A 879 -9.07 0.13 12.74
N HIS A 880 -10.37 0.36 12.81
CA HIS A 880 -11.29 -0.28 13.75
C HIS A 880 -11.53 -1.79 13.55
N ARG A 881 -11.14 -2.34 12.40
CA ARG A 881 -11.32 -3.77 12.07
C ARG A 881 -10.07 -4.61 12.34
N TRP A 882 -8.95 -4.03 12.77
CA TRP A 882 -7.66 -4.71 12.86
C TRP A 882 -7.27 -4.96 14.31
N ASN A 883 -7.08 -6.23 14.68
CA ASN A 883 -6.88 -6.66 16.06
C ASN A 883 -5.87 -7.80 16.13
N TRP A 884 -5.15 -7.85 17.23
CA TRP A 884 -4.49 -9.04 17.74
C TRP A 884 -5.46 -9.81 18.62
N GLU A 885 -5.34 -11.13 18.61
CA GLU A 885 -6.15 -12.04 19.42
C GLU A 885 -5.25 -12.91 20.30
N LEU A 886 -5.69 -13.22 21.52
CA LEU A 886 -5.00 -14.10 22.48
C LEU A 886 -6.01 -15.10 23.07
N GLY A 887 -5.56 -16.31 23.38
CA GLY A 887 -6.38 -17.34 24.04
C GLY A 887 -7.46 -17.93 23.13
N GLY A 888 -7.29 -17.85 21.81
CA GLY A 888 -8.23 -18.44 20.84
C GLY A 888 -9.40 -17.53 20.49
N GLY A 889 -9.19 -16.21 20.63
CA GLY A 889 -10.19 -15.17 20.38
C GLY A 889 -10.89 -14.63 21.63
N ASP A 890 -10.61 -15.22 22.81
CA ASP A 890 -11.17 -14.79 24.10
C ASP A 890 -10.77 -13.35 24.48
N THR A 891 -9.55 -12.95 24.11
CA THR A 891 -9.02 -11.59 24.31
C THR A 891 -8.62 -11.01 22.97
N PHE A 892 -9.06 -9.79 22.66
CA PHE A 892 -8.71 -9.11 21.41
C PHE A 892 -8.54 -7.60 21.59
N GLY A 893 -7.61 -7.01 20.85
CA GLY A 893 -7.29 -5.58 20.83
C GLY A 893 -6.17 -5.26 19.86
N LYS A 894 -5.87 -3.99 19.58
CA LYS A 894 -4.81 -3.59 18.63
C LYS A 894 -3.40 -3.70 19.23
N LEU A 895 -3.29 -3.61 20.54
CA LEU A 895 -2.08 -3.86 21.34
C LEU A 895 -2.47 -4.72 22.54
N LEU A 896 -1.63 -5.71 22.86
CA LEU A 896 -1.79 -6.59 24.01
C LEU A 896 -0.52 -6.54 24.86
N ALA A 897 -0.64 -6.76 26.16
CA ALA A 897 0.47 -7.11 27.05
C ALA A 897 -0.07 -8.15 28.05
N PHE A 898 0.67 -9.21 28.36
CA PHE A 898 0.11 -10.25 29.23
C PHE A 898 1.17 -11.00 30.02
N ASP A 899 0.77 -11.44 31.20
CA ASP A 899 1.50 -12.40 32.02
C ASP A 899 0.72 -13.72 32.07
N ALA A 900 1.15 -14.64 32.94
CA ALA A 900 0.52 -15.95 33.09
C ALA A 900 -0.92 -15.93 33.63
N ARG A 901 -1.39 -14.81 34.17
CA ARG A 901 -2.66 -14.66 34.90
C ARG A 901 -3.60 -13.65 34.25
N VAL A 902 -3.08 -12.60 33.62
CA VAL A 902 -3.84 -11.44 33.14
C VAL A 902 -3.35 -11.02 31.76
N ALA A 903 -4.30 -10.68 30.89
CA ALA A 903 -4.04 -10.02 29.63
C ALA A 903 -4.64 -8.61 29.65
N TYR A 904 -3.80 -7.64 29.28
CA TYR A 904 -4.11 -6.24 29.12
C TYR A 904 -4.24 -5.94 27.63
N GLY A 905 -5.22 -5.12 27.25
CA GLY A 905 -5.43 -4.81 25.84
C GLY A 905 -6.04 -3.45 25.59
N VAL A 906 -5.77 -2.94 24.38
CA VAL A 906 -6.31 -1.67 23.87
C VAL A 906 -7.30 -1.95 22.76
N GLN A 907 -8.53 -1.46 22.91
CA GLN A 907 -9.57 -1.49 21.89
C GLN A 907 -9.88 -0.09 21.39
N THR A 908 -9.89 0.10 20.06
CA THR A 908 -10.45 1.34 19.49
C THR A 908 -11.95 1.40 19.78
N TYR A 909 -12.51 2.61 19.90
CA TYR A 909 -13.92 2.74 20.25
C TYR A 909 -14.85 2.10 19.22
N TYR A 910 -14.51 2.23 17.94
CA TYR A 910 -15.26 1.60 16.85
C TYR A 910 -15.15 0.07 16.86
N THR A 911 -14.02 -0.49 17.31
CA THR A 911 -13.91 -1.93 17.58
C THR A 911 -14.88 -2.36 18.67
N PHE A 912 -15.06 -1.57 19.74
CA PHE A 912 -15.98 -1.91 20.82
C PHE A 912 -17.45 -1.95 20.36
N LEU A 913 -17.90 -0.99 19.53
CA LEU A 913 -19.29 -0.95 19.03
C LEU A 913 -19.71 -2.25 18.34
N LYS A 914 -18.78 -2.96 17.71
CA LYS A 914 -19.03 -4.26 17.08
C LYS A 914 -19.42 -5.37 18.07
N TYR A 915 -18.98 -5.30 19.33
CA TYR A 915 -19.13 -6.37 20.31
C TYR A 915 -20.11 -6.03 21.45
N ASP A 916 -20.72 -4.84 21.42
CA ASP A 916 -21.79 -4.48 22.35
C ASP A 916 -23.12 -5.11 21.93
N LYS A 917 -23.47 -6.23 22.58
CA LYS A 917 -24.71 -6.99 22.32
C LYS A 917 -25.99 -6.25 22.73
N SER A 918 -25.89 -5.12 23.43
CA SER A 918 -27.05 -4.25 23.71
C SER A 918 -27.51 -3.48 22.46
N MET A 919 -26.66 -3.44 21.42
CA MET A 919 -27.03 -3.02 20.07
C MET A 919 -27.50 -4.25 19.28
N GLN A 920 -28.75 -4.20 18.80
CA GLN A 920 -29.58 -5.31 18.31
C GLN A 920 -28.89 -6.46 17.53
N PRO A 921 -29.28 -7.74 17.77
CA PRO A 921 -28.83 -8.88 16.99
C PRO A 921 -29.45 -8.84 15.58
N GLY A 922 -28.62 -8.84 14.54
CA GLY A 922 -29.06 -8.89 13.14
C GLY A 922 -28.52 -7.77 12.25
N THR A 923 -27.87 -6.76 12.82
CA THR A 923 -27.12 -5.77 12.03
C THR A 923 -25.70 -6.25 11.81
N HIS A 924 -25.25 -6.38 10.56
CA HIS A 924 -23.85 -6.61 10.26
C HIS A 924 -23.03 -5.50 10.94
N SER A 925 -22.21 -5.88 11.92
CA SER A 925 -21.46 -4.98 12.79
C SER A 925 -20.52 -4.03 12.04
N GLY A 926 -20.25 -4.32 10.77
CA GLY A 926 -19.46 -3.49 9.87
C GLY A 926 -20.14 -2.22 9.37
N HIS A 927 -21.45 -1.99 9.60
CA HIS A 927 -22.16 -0.81 9.05
C HIS A 927 -22.87 0.05 10.11
N LEU A 928 -22.74 -0.27 11.40
CA LEU A 928 -23.21 0.59 12.50
C LEU A 928 -22.59 2.00 12.45
N HIS A 929 -21.44 2.13 11.78
CA HIS A 929 -20.79 3.41 11.47
C HIS A 929 -21.65 4.38 10.66
N GLN A 930 -22.60 3.92 9.84
CA GLN A 930 -23.47 4.82 9.06
C GLN A 930 -24.35 5.73 9.94
N LYS A 931 -24.60 5.32 11.20
CA LYS A 931 -25.29 6.17 12.18
C LYS A 931 -24.39 7.30 12.69
N TYR A 932 -23.07 7.10 12.67
CA TYR A 932 -22.04 8.05 13.11
C TYR A 932 -21.33 8.76 11.95
N SER A 933 -21.54 8.35 10.69
CA SER A 933 -20.98 9.04 9.52
C SER A 933 -21.68 10.37 9.22
N ARG A 934 -22.81 10.64 9.87
CA ARG A 934 -23.33 12.00 9.97
C ARG A 934 -22.38 12.75 10.89
N TYR A 935 -21.65 13.72 10.36
CA TYR A 935 -20.92 14.63 11.20
C TYR A 935 -21.91 15.32 12.15
N VAL A 936 -21.94 14.89 13.41
CA VAL A 936 -22.66 15.55 14.49
C VAL A 936 -21.60 15.96 15.52
N PRO A 937 -21.27 17.26 15.61
CA PRO A 937 -20.29 17.77 16.57
C PRO A 937 -20.55 17.21 17.98
N GLY A 938 -19.49 16.73 18.65
CA GLY A 938 -19.59 16.23 20.02
C GLY A 938 -20.17 14.82 20.21
N GLN A 939 -20.64 14.15 19.15
CA GLN A 939 -21.08 12.75 19.22
C GLN A 939 -19.97 11.73 18.90
N PHE A 940 -18.79 12.20 18.48
CA PHE A 940 -17.70 11.31 18.10
C PHE A 940 -16.93 10.80 19.32
N PRO A 941 -16.75 9.47 19.42
CA PRO A 941 -15.99 8.92 20.52
C PRO A 941 -14.50 9.19 20.36
N ALA A 942 -13.95 9.97 21.27
CA ALA A 942 -12.51 10.19 21.38
C ALA A 942 -11.82 9.08 22.21
N GLY A 943 -10.64 8.66 21.75
CA GLY A 943 -9.71 7.78 22.45
C GLY A 943 -10.00 6.27 22.32
N THR A 944 -9.57 5.51 23.33
CA THR A 944 -9.60 4.04 23.34
C THR A 944 -10.23 3.49 24.62
N ARG A 945 -10.43 2.18 24.66
CA ARG A 945 -10.66 1.42 25.89
C ARG A 945 -9.45 0.60 26.23
N LEU A 946 -8.97 0.77 27.45
CA LEU A 946 -7.95 -0.07 28.05
C LEU A 946 -8.64 -1.05 28.99
N PHE A 947 -8.25 -2.33 28.94
CA PHE A 947 -8.90 -3.34 29.76
C PHE A 947 -7.91 -4.38 30.29
N ALA A 948 -8.31 -5.07 31.35
CA ALA A 948 -7.66 -6.28 31.84
C ALA A 948 -8.65 -7.45 31.92
N ARG A 949 -8.21 -8.63 31.50
CA ARG A 949 -8.98 -9.89 31.54
C ARG A 949 -8.13 -11.01 32.12
N PRO A 950 -8.73 -12.01 32.79
CA PRO A 950 -8.02 -13.25 33.11
C PRO A 950 -7.42 -13.87 31.85
N ASN A 951 -6.14 -14.25 31.91
CA ASN A 951 -5.47 -14.92 30.81
C ASN A 951 -5.90 -16.39 30.77
N ASN A 952 -6.86 -16.71 29.91
CA ASN A 952 -7.37 -18.07 29.71
C ASN A 952 -6.43 -18.95 28.87
N SER A 953 -5.26 -18.45 28.46
CA SER A 953 -4.23 -19.26 27.79
C SER A 953 -3.60 -20.33 28.70
N ARG A 954 -4.24 -20.74 29.80
CA ARG A 954 -3.85 -21.88 30.64
C ARG A 954 -4.89 -23.02 30.67
N ARG A 955 -5.97 -22.93 29.89
CA ARG A 955 -7.07 -23.92 29.92
C ARG A 955 -6.74 -25.22 29.16
N ASP A 956 -5.73 -25.94 29.62
CA ASP A 956 -5.50 -27.34 29.26
C ASP A 956 -6.06 -28.22 30.39
N SER A 957 -7.18 -28.94 30.15
CA SER A 957 -7.51 -30.29 30.73
C SER A 957 -9.00 -30.65 30.95
N ALA A 958 -10.00 -29.77 30.78
CA ALA A 958 -11.40 -30.18 31.06
C ALA A 958 -12.20 -30.62 29.80
N PRO A 959 -12.94 -31.75 29.83
CA PRO A 959 -13.78 -32.16 28.72
C PRO A 959 -14.87 -31.11 28.44
N GLN A 960 -15.00 -30.70 27.17
CA GLN A 960 -15.90 -29.63 26.69
C GLN A 960 -17.40 -29.81 27.06
N ARG A 961 -17.83 -30.99 27.54
CA ARG A 961 -19.25 -31.31 27.73
C ARG A 961 -19.87 -30.88 29.07
N LYS A 962 -19.09 -30.48 30.09
CA LYS A 962 -19.65 -30.11 31.42
C LYS A 962 -19.42 -28.67 31.91
N GLN A 963 -18.79 -27.79 31.15
CA GLN A 963 -18.54 -26.39 31.57
C GLN A 963 -19.44 -25.34 30.87
N LYS A 964 -20.67 -25.72 30.49
CA LYS A 964 -21.69 -24.76 30.00
C LYS A 964 -22.41 -24.00 31.12
N ARG A 965 -22.03 -24.18 32.39
CA ARG A 965 -22.63 -23.45 33.52
C ARG A 965 -21.54 -22.72 34.30
N THR A 966 -21.75 -21.42 34.44
CA THR A 966 -21.13 -20.47 35.39
C THR A 966 -19.64 -20.15 35.22
N LEU A 967 -19.31 -19.37 34.18
CA LEU A 967 -18.43 -18.18 34.24
C LEU A 967 -18.57 -17.46 32.88
N LYS A 968 -19.19 -16.27 32.86
CA LYS A 968 -19.39 -15.48 31.63
C LYS A 968 -18.02 -15.20 31.01
N ALA A 969 -17.78 -15.61 29.77
CA ALA A 969 -16.56 -15.34 28.98
C ALA A 969 -16.29 -13.83 28.69
N ASN A 970 -16.86 -12.92 29.49
CA ASN A 970 -16.83 -11.47 29.34
C ASN A 970 -16.48 -10.72 30.64
N SER A 971 -16.07 -11.39 31.73
CA SER A 971 -15.72 -10.70 32.98
C SER A 971 -14.33 -10.06 32.89
N HIS A 972 -14.31 -8.75 32.62
CA HIS A 972 -13.10 -7.93 32.80
C HIS A 972 -12.73 -7.90 34.30
N LYS A 973 -11.42 -7.93 34.61
CA LYS A 973 -10.94 -7.50 35.93
C LYS A 973 -11.23 -6.00 36.11
N TRP A 974 -10.95 -5.23 35.06
CA TRP A 974 -11.35 -3.84 34.92
C TRP A 974 -11.38 -3.43 33.44
N ASN A 975 -12.11 -2.36 33.15
CA ASN A 975 -12.25 -1.78 31.81
C ASN A 975 -12.41 -0.26 31.96
N ARG A 976 -11.54 0.51 31.31
CA ARG A 976 -11.43 1.97 31.46
C ARG A 976 -11.49 2.64 30.09
N LYS A 977 -12.35 3.65 29.95
CA LYS A 977 -12.34 4.55 28.81
C LYS A 977 -11.24 5.59 29.02
N THR A 978 -10.53 5.93 27.96
CA THR A 978 -9.42 6.87 28.01
C THR A 978 -9.36 7.69 26.73
N SER A 979 -8.97 8.95 26.82
CA SER A 979 -8.70 9.83 25.67
C SER A 979 -7.39 9.52 24.94
N LEU A 980 -6.60 8.54 25.40
CA LEU A 980 -5.31 8.20 24.78
C LEU A 980 -5.51 7.19 23.64
N GLN A 981 -4.96 7.48 22.47
CA GLN A 981 -4.68 6.48 21.43
C GLN A 981 -3.30 5.89 21.71
N PHE A 982 -3.27 4.71 22.34
CA PHE A 982 -2.01 4.03 22.63
C PHE A 982 -1.30 3.70 21.32
N ARG A 983 0.02 3.61 21.37
CA ARG A 983 0.85 3.21 20.24
C ARG A 983 1.97 2.26 20.66
N ALA A 984 2.34 2.28 21.93
CA ALA A 984 3.16 1.27 22.56
C ALA A 984 2.63 0.96 23.98
N MET A 985 2.80 -0.28 24.44
CA MET A 985 2.36 -0.71 25.77
C MET A 985 3.27 -1.83 26.32
N VAL A 986 3.70 -1.70 27.57
CA VAL A 986 4.55 -2.67 28.28
C VAL A 986 4.03 -2.87 29.70
N LEU A 987 3.99 -4.12 30.15
CA LEU A 987 3.73 -4.48 31.55
C LEU A 987 5.08 -4.69 32.25
N ALA A 988 5.31 -4.09 33.41
CA ALA A 988 6.49 -4.30 34.24
C ALA A 988 6.06 -4.32 35.72
N GLY A 989 6.15 -5.50 36.35
CA GLY A 989 5.59 -5.71 37.67
C GLY A 989 4.08 -5.49 37.74
N SER A 990 3.64 -4.71 38.72
CA SER A 990 2.25 -4.28 38.88
C SER A 990 1.89 -3.01 38.11
N VAL A 991 2.75 -2.54 37.20
CA VAL A 991 2.60 -1.27 36.49
C VAL A 991 2.51 -1.51 34.99
N LEU A 992 1.49 -0.92 34.37
CA LEU A 992 1.30 -0.91 32.93
C LEU A 992 1.70 0.47 32.39
N PHE A 993 2.70 0.49 31.53
CA PHE A 993 3.17 1.69 30.85
C PHE A 993 2.54 1.74 29.46
N GLY A 994 1.90 2.85 29.11
CA GLY A 994 1.30 3.05 27.80
C GLY A 994 1.61 4.43 27.25
N ALA A 995 2.17 4.47 26.03
CA ALA A 995 2.53 5.71 25.36
C ALA A 995 1.71 5.88 24.07
N GLY A 996 1.35 7.12 23.75
CA GLY A 996 0.47 7.43 22.63
C GLY A 996 0.23 8.92 22.48
N TRP A 997 -0.85 9.30 21.79
CA TRP A 997 -1.28 10.69 21.67
C TRP A 997 -2.69 10.90 22.21
N LYS A 998 -2.92 12.06 22.82
CA LYS A 998 -4.24 12.48 23.27
C LYS A 998 -5.13 12.68 22.04
N ASP A 999 -6.32 12.12 22.12
CA ASP A 999 -7.29 12.12 21.05
C ASP A 999 -8.53 12.89 21.50
N SER A 1000 -8.91 13.90 20.72
CA SER A 1000 -10.18 14.61 20.84
C SER A 1000 -10.43 15.44 19.59
N GLU A 1001 -11.70 15.61 19.20
CA GLU A 1001 -12.09 16.47 18.08
C GLU A 1001 -11.55 17.91 18.24
N LYS A 1002 -11.64 18.46 19.46
CA LYS A 1002 -11.18 19.81 19.80
C LYS A 1002 -9.68 20.00 19.57
N ILE A 1003 -8.86 19.03 19.99
CA ILE A 1003 -7.39 19.07 19.78
C ILE A 1003 -7.05 19.22 18.30
N PHE A 1004 -7.76 18.55 17.38
CA PHE A 1004 -7.44 18.66 15.95
C PHE A 1004 -7.90 19.96 15.31
N GLN A 1005 -8.97 20.56 15.82
CA GLN A 1005 -9.41 21.88 15.36
C GLN A 1005 -8.41 22.96 15.78
N GLU A 1006 -7.87 22.87 17.00
CA GLU A 1006 -6.92 23.85 17.55
C GLU A 1006 -5.45 23.56 17.17
N ASN A 1007 -5.11 22.29 16.93
CA ASN A 1007 -3.75 21.81 16.66
C ASN A 1007 -3.76 20.65 15.61
N PRO A 1008 -4.02 20.95 14.33
CA PRO A 1008 -4.16 19.93 13.28
C PRO A 1008 -2.90 19.12 12.98
N ASP A 1009 -1.73 19.62 13.41
CA ASP A 1009 -0.43 18.97 13.26
C ASP A 1009 0.00 18.14 14.49
N ARG A 1010 -0.84 18.10 15.54
CA ARG A 1010 -0.65 17.31 16.77
C ARG A 1010 0.65 17.62 17.52
N SER A 1011 1.21 18.82 17.37
CA SER A 1011 2.45 19.17 18.06
C SER A 1011 2.21 19.21 19.57
N ASN A 1012 2.90 18.35 20.33
CA ASN A 1012 2.85 18.22 21.80
C ASN A 1012 1.68 17.42 22.43
N ASP A 1013 0.92 16.64 21.67
CA ASP A 1013 -0.19 15.82 22.22
C ASP A 1013 0.24 14.43 22.71
N SER A 1014 1.52 14.09 22.53
CA SER A 1014 2.06 12.78 22.89
C SER A 1014 2.36 12.68 24.38
N VAL A 1015 1.94 11.58 25.00
CA VAL A 1015 2.13 11.33 26.43
C VAL A 1015 2.48 9.88 26.72
N LEU A 1016 3.19 9.67 27.83
CA LEU A 1016 3.38 8.39 28.50
C LEU A 1016 2.47 8.37 29.74
N ARG A 1017 1.64 7.33 29.87
CA ARG A 1017 0.84 7.07 31.06
C ARG A 1017 1.37 5.88 31.83
N VAL A 1018 1.41 6.05 33.14
CA VAL A 1018 1.71 5.02 34.13
C VAL A 1018 0.39 4.61 34.76
N ILE A 1019 0.05 3.33 34.63
CA ILE A 1019 -1.29 2.81 34.95
C ILE A 1019 -1.13 1.63 35.91
N SER A 1020 -1.95 1.58 36.95
CA SER A 1020 -2.00 0.44 37.86
C SER A 1020 -2.55 -0.78 37.12
N ALA A 1021 -1.79 -1.87 37.09
CA ALA A 1021 -2.21 -3.11 36.44
C ALA A 1021 -3.35 -3.82 37.23
N ASN A 1022 -3.55 -3.45 38.49
CA ASN A 1022 -4.53 -4.07 39.39
C ASN A 1022 -5.96 -3.59 39.15
N ASP A 1023 -6.16 -2.29 38.93
CA ASP A 1023 -7.46 -1.63 38.84
C ASP A 1023 -7.64 -0.73 37.59
N GLY A 1024 -6.56 -0.47 36.85
CA GLY A 1024 -6.56 0.37 35.66
C GLY A 1024 -6.53 1.87 35.95
N GLU A 1025 -6.30 2.29 37.20
CA GLU A 1025 -6.20 3.70 37.56
C GLU A 1025 -4.92 4.34 37.02
N MET A 1026 -5.03 5.58 36.56
CA MET A 1026 -3.89 6.35 36.08
C MET A 1026 -3.10 6.89 37.27
N LEU A 1027 -1.85 6.45 37.42
CA LEU A 1027 -0.96 6.85 38.51
C LEU A 1027 -0.24 8.15 38.20
N ARG A 1028 0.29 8.26 36.96
CA ARG A 1028 1.04 9.42 36.45
C ARG A 1028 0.85 9.59 34.94
N GLU A 1029 1.07 10.81 34.45
CA GLU A 1029 1.17 11.13 33.03
C GLU A 1029 2.39 12.02 32.81
N TYR A 1030 3.18 11.72 31.78
CA TYR A 1030 4.38 12.45 31.40
C TYR A 1030 4.25 12.94 29.95
N PRO A 1031 4.54 14.22 29.65
CA PRO A 1031 4.55 14.71 28.29
C PRO A 1031 5.72 14.11 27.51
N LEU A 1032 5.48 13.80 26.23
CA LEU A 1032 6.49 13.32 25.29
C LEU A 1032 6.69 14.35 24.18
N LYS A 1033 7.96 14.52 23.76
CA LYS A 1033 8.33 15.48 22.70
C LYS A 1033 7.94 15.05 21.28
N ALA A 1034 7.51 13.79 21.10
CA ALA A 1034 7.09 13.24 19.81
C ALA A 1034 6.19 12.02 20.04
N GLU A 1035 5.56 11.51 18.98
CA GLU A 1035 4.86 10.24 19.04
C GLU A 1035 5.86 9.08 19.24
N PRO A 1036 5.52 8.05 20.04
CA PRO A 1036 6.34 6.85 20.13
C PRO A 1036 6.28 6.04 18.81
N VAL A 1037 7.32 5.27 18.54
CA VAL A 1037 7.30 4.23 17.51
C VAL A 1037 6.21 3.20 17.88
N PHE A 1038 5.58 2.58 16.87
CA PHE A 1038 4.60 1.54 17.13
C PHE A 1038 5.27 0.38 17.87
N ASP A 1039 4.70 0.03 19.02
CA ASP A 1039 5.24 -0.97 19.93
C ASP A 1039 6.70 -0.71 20.35
N GLY A 1040 7.09 0.57 20.38
CA GLY A 1040 8.47 1.02 20.54
C GLY A 1040 8.98 1.12 21.98
N MET A 1041 8.50 0.29 22.91
CA MET A 1041 8.92 0.35 24.33
C MET A 1041 9.50 -0.97 24.81
N ALA A 1042 10.44 -0.88 25.76
CA ALA A 1042 10.99 -2.02 26.50
C ALA A 1042 11.24 -1.62 27.96
N ALA A 1043 11.15 -2.58 28.88
CA ALA A 1043 11.54 -2.39 30.28
C ALA A 1043 12.61 -3.42 30.66
N ALA A 1044 13.72 -2.95 31.22
CA ALA A 1044 14.87 -3.76 31.63
C ALA A 1044 15.69 -3.02 32.68
N TYR A 1045 16.28 -3.74 33.65
CA TYR A 1045 17.14 -3.19 34.70
C TYR A 1045 16.52 -2.03 35.49
N GLY A 1046 15.24 -2.15 35.88
CA GLY A 1046 14.50 -1.10 36.60
C GLY A 1046 14.20 0.17 35.80
N ARG A 1047 14.38 0.14 34.47
CA ARG A 1047 14.24 1.31 33.59
C ARG A 1047 13.28 1.04 32.44
N LEU A 1048 12.69 2.13 31.94
CA LEU A 1048 11.82 2.13 30.76
C LEU A 1048 12.53 2.83 29.59
N TYR A 1049 12.54 2.19 28.43
CA TYR A 1049 13.15 2.70 27.20
C TYR A 1049 12.07 2.89 26.14
N LEU A 1050 12.07 4.05 25.48
CA LEU A 1050 11.08 4.41 24.45
C LEU A 1050 11.78 4.90 23.18
N ALA A 1051 11.50 4.26 22.04
CA ALA A 1051 11.83 4.78 20.72
C ALA A 1051 10.75 5.73 20.21
N MET A 1052 11.16 6.86 19.65
CA MET A 1052 10.30 7.96 19.24
C MET A 1052 10.38 8.19 17.73
N LYS A 1053 9.27 8.60 17.09
CA LYS A 1053 9.21 8.83 15.63
C LYS A 1053 10.16 9.91 15.13
N ASN A 1054 10.54 10.85 15.99
CA ASN A 1054 11.53 11.89 15.69
C ASN A 1054 12.99 11.40 15.75
N GLY A 1055 13.21 10.09 15.88
CA GLY A 1055 14.53 9.50 15.83
C GLY A 1055 15.30 9.45 17.14
N LYS A 1056 14.63 9.76 18.25
CA LYS A 1056 15.22 9.76 19.59
C LYS A 1056 14.84 8.53 20.38
N ILE A 1057 15.70 8.17 21.33
CA ILE A 1057 15.45 7.18 22.37
C ILE A 1057 15.46 7.89 23.71
N LEU A 1058 14.44 7.61 24.51
CA LEU A 1058 14.28 8.14 25.86
C LEU A 1058 14.44 6.99 26.87
N CYS A 1059 15.28 7.19 27.88
CA CYS A 1059 15.38 6.31 29.04
C CYS A 1059 14.83 7.01 30.27
N LEU A 1060 13.90 6.33 30.95
CA LEU A 1060 13.30 6.76 32.21
C LEU A 1060 13.67 5.77 33.31
N THR A 1061 13.83 6.28 34.53
CA THR A 1061 14.17 5.51 35.73
C THR A 1061 13.29 5.96 36.89
N GLY A 1062 13.19 5.16 37.95
CA GLY A 1062 12.55 5.60 39.20
C GLY A 1062 13.25 6.83 39.79
N LYS A 1063 12.45 7.75 40.32
CA LYS A 1063 12.91 8.91 41.11
C LYS A 1063 13.50 8.53 42.46
#